data_AF-A0A554S7M9-F1
#
_entry.id   AF-A0A554S7M9-F1
#
_cell.length_a   1.000
_cell.length_b   1.000
_cell.length_c   1.000
_cell.angle_alpha   90.00
_cell.angle_beta   90.00
_cell.angle_gamma   90.00
#
_symmetry.space_group_name_H-M   'P 1'
#
loop_
_entity.id
_entity.type
_entity.pdbx_description
1 polymer ?
#
loop_
_entity_poly.entity_id
_entity_poly.type
_entity_poly.pdbx_seq_one_letter_code
_entity_poly.pdbx_strand_id
1 'polypeptide(L)'
;MSSSTRLLALVAGAPLIIGLLASPSGAAEDPAPPPTFTDVPADHQFATEISWLAQTGVATGYADGTFRPDGAVERQAMAAFLHRFDSGVDLPVPAYTPFGDVPTSHQFYEDIAWLRDSAVTSGYSDGTFRPRGSVERQAMAAFLYRAAGSPQFDAPARPTFRDVSRSHQFYREIEWLNSTGITTGFHDGTFRARASVERKAMAAFLMRYDRSFHRGSAVDSAASTTNRIEISALSTEGFDVAWAPYEGAAAYRFSWGRTADGGGAESVSLTASTTARHLRQLRPGTTYYVTVEALDTDGAVLATMPAKVVTRPLQPVSVATYNVAAADYAVRAWASRRSALWAAVNSRHPDVIALQEASQNPYGASEPHPTTPDRYYDDVVRGMTDGDHRYRLVNRVPWNCRNPDTPGHQGWNGESWTRCHGAQIVDQGASRDLRIAYNPGTMEVVRSGSHLLTGPETITGQRSDDRYMAWAEFRQIATGKRFLFATAHLSPAQLPRRVEHATKTRDEIERLNVERLPVVIAGDMNTARWDADDAYAKVIAPFGAKGYTELQGSRPASWERLDTGLRTRYVGRVNCNSFNGFSNYVLSSASGSSPKCAHNAFTETYRNGNNIDYIFTKGIAHAPVFENVADIDNTGRWRSTIPSDHNMIRAEILLP
;
A
#
# COMPACT_ATOMS: atom_id res chain seq x y z
N MET A 1 46.06 -54.38 16.24
CA MET A 1 47.10 -54.27 17.29
C MET A 1 46.59 -53.35 18.38
N SER A 2 46.55 -53.87 19.61
CA SER A 2 46.26 -53.25 20.91
C SER A 2 45.01 -52.35 21.02
N SER A 3 43.87 -52.79 21.57
CA SER A 3 43.58 -53.03 23.00
C SER A 3 44.07 -51.86 23.88
N SER A 4 43.21 -51.22 24.68
CA SER A 4 42.84 -51.67 26.02
C SER A 4 42.18 -50.49 26.78
N THR A 5 41.25 -50.55 27.74
CA THR A 5 40.50 -51.60 28.45
C THR A 5 39.47 -50.88 29.37
N ARG A 6 38.22 -51.38 29.42
CA ARG A 6 37.37 -51.67 30.61
C ARG A 6 37.07 -50.60 31.68
N LEU A 7 36.04 -50.71 32.53
CA LEU A 7 34.79 -51.46 32.70
C LEU A 7 34.46 -51.22 34.19
N LEU A 8 33.22 -50.93 34.59
CA LEU A 8 32.48 -51.76 35.54
C LEU A 8 31.10 -51.15 35.84
N ALA A 9 30.15 -52.07 35.93
CA ALA A 9 28.74 -51.90 36.20
C ALA A 9 28.37 -52.58 37.53
N LEU A 10 27.07 -52.52 37.86
CA LEU A 10 26.29 -53.31 38.82
C LEU A 10 26.29 -52.84 40.30
N VAL A 11 25.19 -52.88 41.08
CA VAL A 11 23.76 -53.24 40.86
C VAL A 11 22.92 -52.92 42.13
N ALA A 12 21.58 -53.04 42.00
CA ALA A 12 20.53 -53.21 43.03
C ALA A 12 20.00 -51.91 43.66
N GLY A 13 18.71 -51.72 43.98
CA GLY A 13 17.49 -52.54 43.98
C GLY A 13 16.36 -51.66 44.59
N ALA A 14 15.10 -51.88 44.21
CA ALA A 14 13.87 -51.14 44.56
C ALA A 14 13.57 -51.03 46.09
N PRO A 15 12.52 -50.33 46.63
CA PRO A 15 11.32 -49.76 45.99
C PRO A 15 10.79 -48.39 46.56
N LEU A 16 9.65 -47.96 46.01
CA LEU A 16 8.73 -46.88 46.42
C LEU A 16 8.47 -46.79 47.94
N ILE A 17 8.55 -45.57 48.53
CA ILE A 17 7.86 -45.19 49.76
C ILE A 17 7.22 -43.80 49.58
N ILE A 18 5.90 -43.76 49.78
CA ILE A 18 5.06 -42.56 49.92
C ILE A 18 5.34 -41.96 51.30
N GLY A 19 5.72 -40.68 51.35
CA GLY A 19 5.96 -39.93 52.59
C GLY A 19 5.68 -38.44 52.40
N LEU A 20 4.52 -38.02 52.90
CA LEU A 20 4.02 -36.66 52.95
C LEU A 20 4.94 -35.76 53.80
N LEU A 21 5.54 -34.72 53.21
CA LEU A 21 6.10 -33.59 53.97
C LEU A 21 5.75 -32.27 53.28
N ALA A 22 5.12 -31.41 54.08
CA ALA A 22 4.57 -30.11 53.70
C ALA A 22 5.61 -29.19 53.05
N SER A 23 5.22 -28.54 51.95
CA SER A 23 5.95 -27.41 51.39
C SER A 23 5.62 -26.15 52.20
N PRO A 24 6.61 -25.38 52.69
CA PRO A 24 6.36 -24.04 53.18
C PRO A 24 5.95 -23.15 52.00
N SER A 25 4.83 -22.46 52.20
CA SER A 25 4.38 -21.33 51.38
C SER A 25 5.48 -20.27 51.33
N GLY A 26 5.88 -19.91 50.11
CA GLY A 26 6.92 -18.93 49.83
C GLY A 26 7.18 -18.91 48.33
N ALA A 27 6.15 -18.64 47.53
CA ALA A 27 6.34 -18.32 46.13
C ALA A 27 7.13 -17.00 46.06
N ALA A 28 8.42 -17.12 45.74
CA ALA A 28 9.18 -16.00 45.23
C ALA A 28 8.50 -15.53 43.94
N GLU A 29 8.25 -14.23 43.83
CA GLU A 29 7.85 -13.59 42.58
C GLU A 29 8.81 -13.99 41.46
N ASP A 30 8.25 -14.26 40.27
CA ASP A 30 9.06 -14.40 39.05
C ASP A 30 9.96 -13.15 38.91
N PRO A 31 11.27 -13.32 38.72
CA PRO A 31 12.18 -12.19 38.66
C PRO A 31 11.83 -11.31 37.46
N ALA A 32 11.67 -10.01 37.71
CA ALA A 32 11.57 -9.00 36.65
C ALA A 32 12.69 -9.21 35.62
N PRO A 33 12.42 -9.02 34.30
CA PRO A 33 13.47 -9.09 33.31
C PRO A 33 14.63 -8.16 33.70
N PRO A 34 15.90 -8.57 33.51
CA PRO A 34 17.04 -7.76 33.94
C PRO A 34 17.00 -6.37 33.30
N PRO A 35 17.33 -5.29 34.04
CA PRO A 35 17.26 -3.94 33.51
C PRO A 35 18.18 -3.80 32.30
N THR A 36 17.61 -3.46 31.15
CA THR A 36 18.34 -3.24 29.89
C THR A 36 19.11 -1.92 29.88
N PHE A 37 18.73 -0.95 30.73
CA PHE A 37 19.42 0.33 30.90
C PHE A 37 19.69 0.59 32.38
N THR A 38 20.85 1.19 32.69
CA THR A 38 21.32 1.34 34.07
C THR A 38 20.52 2.35 34.91
N ASP A 39 19.79 3.26 34.26
CA ASP A 39 18.98 4.31 34.88
C ASP A 39 17.46 4.00 34.85
N VAL A 40 17.09 2.76 34.54
CA VAL A 40 15.70 2.29 34.54
C VAL A 40 15.60 1.08 35.48
N PRO A 41 15.38 1.27 36.78
CA PRO A 41 15.22 0.17 37.72
C PRO A 41 13.93 -0.62 37.42
N ALA A 42 13.87 -1.88 37.85
CA ALA A 42 12.76 -2.78 37.53
C ALA A 42 11.40 -2.31 38.05
N ASP A 43 11.37 -1.49 39.11
CA ASP A 43 10.17 -0.88 39.70
C ASP A 43 9.79 0.47 39.08
N HIS A 44 10.54 0.95 38.07
CA HIS A 44 10.19 2.17 37.36
C HIS A 44 8.83 2.02 36.66
N GLN A 45 7.97 3.03 36.75
CA GLN A 45 6.59 2.99 36.22
C GLN A 45 6.49 2.61 34.73
N PHE A 46 7.52 2.92 33.94
CA PHE A 46 7.61 2.61 32.50
C PHE A 46 8.66 1.54 32.18
N ALA A 47 9.11 0.76 33.17
CA ALA A 47 10.15 -0.27 32.99
C ALA A 47 9.77 -1.27 31.89
N THR A 48 8.50 -1.67 31.83
CA THR A 48 7.96 -2.59 30.81
C THR A 48 8.08 -2.01 29.40
N GLU A 49 7.58 -0.80 29.17
CA GLU A 49 7.59 -0.12 27.87
C GLU A 49 9.03 0.13 27.39
N ILE A 50 9.90 0.57 28.30
CA ILE A 50 11.30 0.88 27.97
C ILE A 50 12.07 -0.40 27.68
N SER A 51 11.85 -1.46 28.47
CA SER A 51 12.47 -2.76 28.22
C SER A 51 12.02 -3.35 26.89
N TRP A 52 10.74 -3.22 26.54
CA TRP A 52 10.21 -3.63 25.25
C TRP A 52 10.87 -2.87 24.08
N LEU A 53 11.06 -1.54 24.19
CA LEU A 53 11.78 -0.77 23.17
C LEU A 53 13.23 -1.24 22.98
N ALA A 54 13.91 -1.63 24.06
CA ALA A 54 15.28 -2.16 24.00
C ALA A 54 15.32 -3.52 23.32
N GLN A 55 14.43 -4.43 23.71
CA GLN A 55 14.38 -5.81 23.19
C GLN A 55 13.98 -5.85 21.71
N THR A 56 13.17 -4.89 21.25
CA THR A 56 12.76 -4.77 19.85
C THR A 56 13.76 -4.00 18.98
N GLY A 57 14.85 -3.49 19.55
CA GLY A 57 15.88 -2.73 18.83
C GLY A 57 15.46 -1.31 18.46
N VAL A 58 14.27 -0.86 18.87
CA VAL A 58 13.76 0.49 18.58
C VAL A 58 14.56 1.54 19.36
N ALA A 59 14.91 1.27 20.62
CA ALA A 59 15.77 2.12 21.43
C ALA A 59 17.07 1.41 21.81
N THR A 60 18.20 2.04 21.49
CA THR A 60 19.55 1.52 21.79
C THR A 60 20.20 2.14 23.03
N GLY A 61 19.54 3.13 23.65
CA GLY A 61 20.12 3.91 24.76
C GLY A 61 21.27 4.83 24.32
N TYR A 62 21.98 5.36 25.31
CA TYR A 62 23.20 6.15 25.16
C TYR A 62 24.43 5.27 25.39
N ALA A 63 25.60 5.73 24.92
CA ALA A 63 26.87 5.01 25.05
C ALA A 63 27.29 4.72 26.51
N ASP A 64 26.73 5.47 27.47
CA ASP A 64 26.94 5.29 28.92
C ASP A 64 26.03 4.21 29.54
N GLY A 65 25.20 3.53 28.74
CA GLY A 65 24.26 2.49 29.20
C GLY A 65 22.92 3.03 29.70
N THR A 66 22.67 4.34 29.59
CA THR A 66 21.42 4.97 30.08
C THR A 66 20.34 5.09 28.99
N PHE A 67 19.08 5.20 29.41
CA PHE A 67 17.92 5.52 28.57
C PHE A 67 17.51 7.00 28.65
N ARG A 68 17.70 7.63 29.81
CA ARG A 68 17.30 9.00 30.18
C ARG A 68 15.78 9.21 30.09
N PRO A 69 14.97 8.52 30.92
CA PRO A 69 13.52 8.46 30.78
C PRO A 69 12.81 9.83 30.85
N ASP A 70 13.33 10.77 31.63
CA ASP A 70 12.76 12.12 31.81
C ASP A 70 13.24 13.13 30.77
N GLY A 71 14.18 12.75 29.90
CA GLY A 71 14.65 13.62 28.83
C GLY A 71 13.57 13.87 27.78
N ALA A 72 13.49 15.09 27.25
CA ALA A 72 12.63 15.38 26.11
C ALA A 72 13.11 14.61 24.86
N VAL A 73 12.18 14.13 24.05
CA VAL A 73 12.49 13.52 22.76
C VAL A 73 12.78 14.62 21.75
N GLU A 74 14.00 14.65 21.23
CA GLU A 74 14.35 15.48 20.08
C GLU A 74 13.77 14.91 18.78
N ARG A 75 13.49 15.76 17.80
CA ARG A 75 12.92 15.36 16.50
C ARG A 75 13.79 14.35 15.76
N GLN A 76 15.11 14.46 15.86
CA GLN A 76 16.04 13.48 15.30
C GLN A 76 15.97 12.12 15.97
N ALA A 77 15.73 12.07 17.29
CA ALA A 77 15.54 10.81 18.01
C ALA A 77 14.19 10.18 17.68
N MET A 78 13.14 10.99 17.44
CA MET A 78 11.85 10.52 16.93
C MET A 78 12.00 9.89 15.54
N ALA A 79 12.86 10.46 14.68
CA ALA A 79 13.19 9.86 13.38
C ALA A 79 13.77 8.47 13.55
N ALA A 80 14.81 8.34 14.37
CA ALA A 80 15.46 7.07 14.62
C ALA A 80 14.51 6.03 15.24
N PHE A 81 13.64 6.44 16.16
CA PHE A 81 12.63 5.54 16.72
C PHE A 81 11.67 5.03 15.65
N LEU A 82 11.08 5.91 14.84
CA LEU A 82 10.09 5.50 13.85
C LEU A 82 10.71 4.72 12.68
N HIS A 83 11.91 5.09 12.26
CA HIS A 83 12.63 4.36 11.22
C HIS A 83 12.94 2.93 11.65
N ARG A 84 13.52 2.72 12.84
CA ARG A 84 13.79 1.38 13.39
C ARG A 84 12.53 0.60 13.72
N PHE A 85 11.46 1.30 14.08
CA PHE A 85 10.17 0.68 14.38
C PHE A 85 9.53 0.07 13.12
N ASP A 86 9.63 0.73 11.97
CA ASP A 86 9.05 0.27 10.69
C ASP A 86 10.00 -0.64 9.89
N SER A 87 11.30 -0.36 9.96
CA SER A 87 12.32 -0.93 9.08
C SER A 87 13.19 -1.91 9.86
N GLY A 88 12.78 -3.18 9.94
CA GLY A 88 13.68 -4.27 10.32
C GLY A 88 14.78 -4.57 9.28
N VAL A 89 15.02 -3.66 8.32
CA VAL A 89 15.88 -3.86 7.14
C VAL A 89 16.57 -2.53 6.78
N ASP A 90 17.90 -2.56 6.57
CA ASP A 90 18.68 -1.43 6.06
C ASP A 90 18.24 -1.06 4.63
N LEU A 91 17.65 0.12 4.46
CA LEU A 91 17.36 0.69 3.15
C LEU A 91 18.55 1.50 2.61
N PRO A 92 18.74 1.59 1.28
CA PRO A 92 19.81 2.40 0.71
C PRO A 92 19.64 3.88 1.05
N VAL A 93 20.70 4.48 1.57
CA VAL A 93 20.78 5.90 1.94
C VAL A 93 20.50 6.79 0.71
N PRO A 94 19.45 7.64 0.73
CA PRO A 94 19.22 8.60 -0.34
C PRO A 94 20.41 9.56 -0.46
N ALA A 95 20.83 9.90 -1.67
CA ALA A 95 21.98 10.80 -1.91
C ALA A 95 21.56 12.27 -2.06
N TYR A 96 20.58 12.75 -1.27
CA TYR A 96 20.08 14.13 -1.33
C TYR A 96 19.71 14.68 0.06
N THR A 97 20.00 15.94 0.34
CA THR A 97 19.65 16.56 1.64
C THR A 97 18.16 16.91 1.71
N PRO A 98 17.34 16.22 2.52
CA PRO A 98 15.90 16.41 2.53
C PRO A 98 15.47 17.73 3.18
N PHE A 99 16.31 18.31 4.02
CA PHE A 99 16.06 19.57 4.72
C PHE A 99 17.34 20.40 4.76
N GLY A 100 17.21 21.72 4.66
CA GLY A 100 18.37 22.63 4.56
C GLY A 100 19.28 22.63 5.79
N ASP A 101 18.79 22.14 6.94
CA ASP A 101 19.51 22.03 8.22
C ASP A 101 19.93 20.59 8.57
N VAL A 102 19.83 19.65 7.62
CA VAL A 102 20.23 18.24 7.81
C VAL A 102 21.18 17.83 6.68
N PRO A 103 22.51 18.08 6.85
CA PRO A 103 23.50 17.65 5.86
C PRO A 103 23.63 16.11 5.85
N THR A 104 24.15 15.55 4.75
CA THR A 104 24.41 14.09 4.60
C THR A 104 25.35 13.52 5.67
N SER A 105 26.19 14.37 6.28
CA SER A 105 27.07 14.00 7.39
C SER A 105 26.39 14.00 8.76
N HIS A 106 25.11 14.35 8.86
CA HIS A 106 24.37 14.35 10.12
C HIS A 106 24.13 12.91 10.59
N GLN A 107 24.36 12.62 11.88
CA GLN A 107 24.28 11.24 12.40
C GLN A 107 22.91 10.55 12.22
N PHE A 108 21.83 11.35 12.18
CA PHE A 108 20.45 10.89 11.95
C PHE A 108 19.96 11.19 10.54
N TYR A 109 20.88 11.49 9.61
CA TYR A 109 20.53 11.85 8.23
C TYR A 109 19.63 10.80 7.59
N GLU A 110 20.00 9.53 7.71
CA GLU A 110 19.26 8.40 7.13
C GLU A 110 17.85 8.28 7.70
N ASP A 111 17.71 8.34 9.03
CA ASP A 111 16.41 8.28 9.70
C ASP A 111 15.50 9.46 9.31
N ILE A 112 16.08 10.65 9.18
CA ILE A 112 15.35 11.87 8.83
C ILE A 112 14.95 11.86 7.34
N ALA A 113 15.82 11.34 6.47
CA ALA A 113 15.49 11.13 5.06
C ALA A 113 14.36 10.12 4.91
N TRP A 114 14.44 9.00 5.63
CA TRP A 114 13.37 7.99 5.66
C TRP A 114 12.04 8.58 6.13
N LEU A 115 12.01 9.38 7.20
CA LEU A 115 10.78 10.06 7.65
C LEU A 115 10.13 10.91 6.55
N ARG A 116 10.94 11.57 5.72
CA ARG A 116 10.46 12.39 4.61
C ARG A 116 9.93 11.50 3.48
N ASP A 117 10.70 10.51 3.07
CA ASP A 117 10.37 9.58 1.98
C ASP A 117 9.10 8.77 2.28
N SER A 118 8.93 8.36 3.53
CA SER A 118 7.74 7.67 4.04
C SER A 118 6.56 8.62 4.30
N ALA A 119 6.66 9.89 3.89
CA ALA A 119 5.66 10.95 4.09
C ALA A 119 5.21 11.16 5.56
N VAL A 120 6.03 10.71 6.52
CA VAL A 120 5.79 10.89 7.96
C VAL A 120 6.07 12.33 8.37
N THR A 121 6.96 13.02 7.66
CA THR A 121 7.25 14.45 7.87
C THR A 121 7.44 15.23 6.57
N SER A 122 6.98 16.48 6.56
CA SER A 122 7.26 17.46 5.50
C SER A 122 8.26 18.54 5.93
N GLY A 123 8.78 18.46 7.16
CA GLY A 123 9.54 19.54 7.78
C GLY A 123 8.70 20.79 8.07
N TYR A 124 9.38 21.90 8.29
CA TYR A 124 8.81 23.24 8.45
C TYR A 124 8.71 23.94 7.09
N SER A 125 7.84 24.95 7.00
CA SER A 125 7.60 25.71 5.76
C SER A 125 8.83 26.46 5.23
N ASP A 126 9.85 26.66 6.08
CA ASP A 126 11.15 27.24 5.74
C ASP A 126 12.14 26.22 5.15
N GLY A 127 11.71 24.97 4.93
CA GLY A 127 12.55 23.89 4.40
C GLY A 127 13.46 23.23 5.44
N THR A 128 13.29 23.49 6.73
CA THR A 128 14.08 22.90 7.81
C THR A 128 13.38 21.72 8.49
N PHE A 129 14.13 20.83 9.14
CA PHE A 129 13.62 19.75 9.99
C PHE A 129 13.67 20.09 11.47
N ARG A 130 14.64 20.91 11.90
CA ARG A 130 14.97 21.27 13.28
C ARG A 130 15.30 20.04 14.13
N PRO A 131 16.38 19.30 13.82
CA PRO A 131 16.65 17.97 14.40
C PRO A 131 16.75 17.95 15.94
N ARG A 132 17.31 19.01 16.54
CA ARG A 132 17.44 19.15 18.00
C ARG A 132 16.22 19.78 18.69
N GLY A 133 15.17 20.13 17.93
CA GLY A 133 13.94 20.65 18.51
C GLY A 133 13.21 19.55 19.28
N SER A 134 12.64 19.88 20.44
CA SER A 134 11.80 18.96 21.19
C SER A 134 10.51 18.62 20.42
N VAL A 135 10.10 17.36 20.47
CA VAL A 135 8.82 16.91 19.92
C VAL A 135 7.71 17.25 20.89
N GLU A 136 6.81 18.14 20.48
CA GLU A 136 5.56 18.39 21.20
C GLU A 136 4.55 17.25 20.96
N ARG A 137 3.66 17.02 21.93
CA ARG A 137 2.63 15.96 21.86
C ARG A 137 1.76 16.04 20.60
N GLN A 138 1.45 17.24 20.12
CA GLN A 138 0.71 17.44 18.88
C GLN A 138 1.50 17.01 17.63
N ALA A 139 2.82 17.23 17.63
CA ALA A 139 3.68 16.83 16.52
C ALA A 139 3.87 15.31 16.54
N MET A 140 4.01 14.70 17.72
CA MET A 140 3.98 13.25 17.89
C MET A 140 2.68 12.64 17.35
N ALA A 141 1.52 13.25 17.63
CA ALA A 141 0.25 12.78 17.09
C ALA A 141 0.25 12.76 15.55
N ALA A 142 0.75 13.84 14.94
CA ALA A 142 0.88 13.92 13.49
C ALA A 142 1.87 12.90 12.91
N PHE A 143 3.01 12.69 13.57
CA PHE A 143 3.99 11.68 13.15
C PHE A 143 3.40 10.28 13.18
N LEU A 144 2.80 9.86 14.30
CA LEU A 144 2.22 8.52 14.42
C LEU A 144 1.02 8.32 13.48
N TYR A 145 0.17 9.33 13.30
CA TYR A 145 -0.93 9.24 12.33
C TYR A 145 -0.46 9.03 10.90
N ARG A 146 0.60 9.74 10.48
CA ARG A 146 1.15 9.60 9.13
C ARG A 146 1.93 8.30 8.97
N ALA A 147 2.68 7.89 9.99
CA ALA A 147 3.34 6.58 10.02
C ALA A 147 2.33 5.43 9.87
N ALA A 148 1.09 5.61 10.30
CA ALA A 148 0.01 4.64 10.11
C ALA A 148 -0.62 4.69 8.70
N GLY A 149 -0.03 5.44 7.76
CA GLY A 149 -0.55 5.63 6.40
C GLY A 149 -1.65 6.69 6.29
N SER A 150 -1.78 7.60 7.27
CA SER A 150 -2.82 8.65 7.30
C SER A 150 -4.24 8.09 7.12
N PRO A 151 -4.66 7.12 7.94
CA PRO A 151 -5.92 6.42 7.76
C PRO A 151 -7.11 7.38 7.76
N GLN A 152 -8.10 7.13 6.89
CA GLN A 152 -9.32 7.93 6.89
C GLN A 152 -9.99 7.86 8.26
N PHE A 153 -10.16 9.02 8.88
CA PHE A 153 -10.74 9.14 10.21
C PHE A 153 -11.61 10.39 10.30
N ASP A 154 -12.88 10.18 10.62
CA ASP A 154 -13.84 11.24 10.88
C ASP A 154 -13.79 11.63 12.36
N ALA A 155 -13.11 12.73 12.65
CA ALA A 155 -12.97 13.22 14.02
C ALA A 155 -14.33 13.57 14.64
N PRO A 156 -14.55 13.27 15.93
CA PRO A 156 -15.85 13.47 16.57
C PRO A 156 -16.25 14.95 16.58
N ALA A 157 -17.56 15.20 16.52
CA ALA A 157 -18.11 16.56 16.56
C ALA A 157 -17.96 17.21 17.95
N ARG A 158 -17.79 16.41 19.01
CA ARG A 158 -17.47 16.83 20.37
C ARG A 158 -16.02 16.42 20.68
N PRO A 159 -15.12 17.36 21.03
CA PRO A 159 -13.76 17.04 21.43
C PRO A 159 -13.71 16.11 22.64
N THR A 160 -12.80 15.13 22.61
CA THR A 160 -12.55 14.26 23.76
C THR A 160 -11.74 15.01 24.83
N PHE A 161 -10.72 15.76 24.40
CA PHE A 161 -9.86 16.52 25.30
C PHE A 161 -10.33 17.96 25.44
N ARG A 162 -10.41 18.45 26.68
CA ARG A 162 -10.98 19.78 26.97
C ARG A 162 -10.12 20.94 26.45
N ASP A 163 -8.83 20.71 26.27
CA ASP A 163 -7.83 21.69 25.82
C ASP A 163 -7.52 21.60 24.32
N VAL A 164 -8.23 20.76 23.56
CA VAL A 164 -8.05 20.63 22.11
C VAL A 164 -9.34 21.01 21.40
N SER A 165 -9.40 22.21 20.82
CA SER A 165 -10.56 22.65 20.05
C SER A 165 -10.63 21.98 18.67
N ARG A 166 -11.82 21.96 18.06
CA ARG A 166 -12.03 21.47 16.68
C ARG A 166 -11.24 22.23 15.61
N SER A 167 -10.87 23.47 15.91
CA SER A 167 -10.05 24.32 15.03
C SER A 167 -8.55 24.07 15.19
N HIS A 168 -8.13 23.22 16.12
CA HIS A 168 -6.74 22.86 16.31
C HIS A 168 -6.20 22.16 15.05
N GLN A 169 -5.04 22.59 14.56
CA GLN A 169 -4.47 22.10 13.29
C GLN A 169 -4.29 20.56 13.25
N PHE A 170 -4.05 19.95 14.41
CA PHE A 170 -3.88 18.50 14.58
C PHE A 170 -5.08 17.83 15.27
N TYR A 171 -6.26 18.45 15.23
CA TYR A 171 -7.45 17.93 15.92
C TYR A 171 -7.75 16.49 15.49
N ARG A 172 -7.71 16.21 14.19
CA ARG A 172 -7.99 14.88 13.64
C ARG A 172 -7.00 13.84 14.12
N GLU A 173 -5.72 14.16 14.07
CA GLU A 173 -4.62 13.28 14.45
C GLU A 173 -4.67 12.97 15.95
N ILE A 174 -4.96 13.97 16.79
CA ILE A 174 -5.09 13.81 18.25
C ILE A 174 -6.30 12.94 18.60
N GLU A 175 -7.46 13.19 17.98
CA GLU A 175 -8.67 12.38 18.19
C GLU A 175 -8.49 10.95 17.66
N TRP A 176 -7.75 10.77 16.56
CA TRP A 176 -7.42 9.45 16.03
C TRP A 176 -6.53 8.66 17.01
N LEU A 177 -5.48 9.29 17.55
CA LEU A 177 -4.62 8.71 18.59
C LEU A 177 -5.44 8.22 19.80
N ASN A 178 -6.47 8.98 20.19
CA ASN A 178 -7.37 8.62 21.28
C ASN A 178 -8.28 7.45 20.86
N SER A 179 -8.86 7.51 19.67
CA SER A 179 -9.78 6.48 19.17
C SER A 179 -9.13 5.09 19.06
N THR A 180 -7.82 5.05 18.82
CA THR A 180 -6.99 3.85 18.66
C THR A 180 -6.36 3.37 19.97
N GLY A 181 -6.51 4.12 21.06
CA GLY A 181 -5.94 3.79 22.37
C GLY A 181 -4.45 4.12 22.51
N ILE A 182 -3.83 4.78 21.53
CA ILE A 182 -2.42 5.18 21.59
C ILE A 182 -2.21 6.27 22.65
N THR A 183 -3.17 7.18 22.80
CA THR A 183 -3.20 8.15 23.90
C THR A 183 -4.47 8.00 24.72
N THR A 184 -4.35 8.19 26.03
CA THR A 184 -5.48 8.30 26.96
C THR A 184 -5.65 9.73 27.51
N GLY A 185 -4.73 10.63 27.15
CA GLY A 185 -4.62 11.96 27.77
C GLY A 185 -4.17 11.89 29.23
N PHE A 186 -4.35 13.01 29.93
CA PHE A 186 -4.10 13.15 31.35
C PHE A 186 -5.39 12.93 32.14
N HIS A 187 -5.27 12.58 33.43
CA HIS A 187 -6.40 12.30 34.32
C HIS A 187 -7.38 13.49 34.46
N ASP A 188 -6.90 14.70 34.22
CA ASP A 188 -7.72 15.93 34.20
C ASP A 188 -8.55 16.12 32.91
N GLY A 189 -8.48 15.17 31.97
CA GLY A 189 -9.18 15.23 30.69
C GLY A 189 -8.51 16.11 29.64
N THR A 190 -7.23 16.45 29.82
CA THR A 190 -6.43 17.25 28.87
C THR A 190 -5.50 16.39 28.01
N PHE A 191 -5.12 16.89 26.83
CA PHE A 191 -4.10 16.30 25.97
C PHE A 191 -2.73 16.97 26.14
N ARG A 192 -2.69 18.27 26.47
CA ARG A 192 -1.50 19.13 26.59
C ARG A 192 -0.70 19.19 25.30
N ALA A 193 -1.35 19.63 24.22
CA ALA A 193 -0.83 19.60 22.84
C ALA A 193 0.60 20.14 22.66
N ARG A 194 0.96 21.22 23.37
CA ARG A 194 2.28 21.87 23.27
C ARG A 194 3.31 21.39 24.30
N ALA A 195 2.96 20.45 25.17
CA ALA A 195 3.93 19.87 26.09
C ALA A 195 4.92 19.02 25.31
N SER A 196 6.19 19.08 25.69
CA SER A 196 7.22 18.19 25.15
C SER A 196 6.95 16.74 25.55
N VAL A 197 7.26 15.80 24.67
CA VAL A 197 7.16 14.37 24.95
C VAL A 197 8.45 13.91 25.62
N GLU A 198 8.35 13.36 26.83
CA GLU A 198 9.45 12.70 27.53
C GLU A 198 9.72 11.31 26.93
N ARG A 199 10.96 10.82 27.00
CA ARG A 199 11.37 9.54 26.42
C ARG A 199 10.59 8.35 26.99
N LYS A 200 10.32 8.33 28.30
CA LYS A 200 9.45 7.31 28.92
C LYS A 200 8.03 7.31 28.37
N ALA A 201 7.47 8.50 28.13
CA ALA A 201 6.14 8.62 27.55
C ALA A 201 6.13 8.14 26.09
N MET A 202 7.20 8.43 25.33
CA MET A 202 7.36 7.93 23.97
C MET A 202 7.39 6.39 23.91
N ALA A 203 8.06 5.74 24.85
CA ALA A 203 8.04 4.28 24.97
C ALA A 203 6.62 3.73 25.09
N ALA A 204 5.80 4.37 25.92
CA ALA A 204 4.41 4.00 26.09
C ALA A 204 3.57 4.25 24.82
N PHE A 205 3.83 5.35 24.10
CA PHE A 205 3.15 5.62 22.83
C PHE A 205 3.50 4.58 21.77
N LEU A 206 4.78 4.27 21.59
CA LEU A 206 5.25 3.31 20.59
C LEU A 206 4.80 1.88 20.90
N MET A 207 4.82 1.47 22.17
CA MET A 207 4.31 0.14 22.55
C MET A 207 2.80 0.01 22.29
N ARG A 208 2.01 1.05 22.60
CA ARG A 208 0.57 1.04 22.27
C ARG A 208 0.34 1.10 20.77
N TYR A 209 1.14 1.88 20.05
CA TYR A 209 1.11 1.93 18.59
C TYR A 209 1.39 0.55 17.97
N ASP A 210 2.42 -0.18 18.45
CA ASP A 210 2.74 -1.54 18.01
C ASP A 210 1.58 -2.52 18.21
N ARG A 211 0.97 -2.50 19.41
CA ARG A 211 -0.20 -3.32 19.74
C ARG A 211 -1.42 -2.98 18.87
N SER A 212 -1.53 -1.73 18.42
CA SER A 212 -2.63 -1.30 17.55
C SER A 212 -2.42 -1.69 16.08
N PHE A 213 -1.17 -1.86 15.62
CA PHE A 213 -0.87 -1.92 14.17
C PHE A 213 0.04 -3.07 13.68
N HIS A 214 0.93 -3.63 14.51
CA HIS A 214 1.97 -4.57 14.05
C HIS A 214 1.91 -5.94 14.73
N ARG A 215 1.56 -6.01 16.02
CA ARG A 215 1.23 -7.26 16.69
C ARG A 215 -0.25 -7.24 17.03
N GLY A 216 -1.00 -8.15 16.41
CA GLY A 216 -2.26 -8.57 17.01
C GLY A 216 -1.93 -9.24 18.34
N SER A 217 -1.85 -8.47 19.42
CA SER A 217 -1.56 -8.94 20.77
C SER A 217 -2.87 -8.94 21.56
N ALA A 218 -3.41 -10.03 22.10
CA ALA A 218 -2.75 -11.21 22.69
C ALA A 218 -1.46 -10.84 23.45
N VAL A 219 -1.64 -10.69 24.76
CA VAL A 219 -0.63 -10.61 25.84
C VAL A 219 0.03 -9.23 26.04
N ASP A 220 -0.38 -8.48 27.08
CA ASP A 220 0.25 -8.72 28.40
C ASP A 220 -0.53 -8.20 29.63
N SER A 221 -0.40 -9.02 30.67
CA SER A 221 -0.70 -8.83 32.10
C SER A 221 0.13 -7.68 32.71
N ALA A 222 -0.24 -6.98 33.79
CA ALA A 222 -0.84 -7.42 35.04
C ALA A 222 -1.84 -6.39 35.61
N ALA A 223 -3.09 -6.84 35.78
CA ALA A 223 -4.06 -6.36 36.76
C ALA A 223 -5.21 -7.38 36.82
N SER A 224 -5.29 -8.15 37.91
CA SER A 224 -6.42 -9.00 38.35
C SER A 224 -7.07 -9.92 37.28
N THR A 225 -6.61 -11.17 37.21
CA THR A 225 -7.02 -12.22 36.27
C THR A 225 -8.23 -13.04 36.74
N THR A 226 -9.45 -12.60 36.44
CA THR A 226 -10.60 -13.53 36.39
C THR A 226 -11.63 -13.20 35.32
N ASN A 227 -11.77 -11.94 34.89
CA ASN A 227 -12.83 -11.51 33.97
C ASN A 227 -12.30 -10.70 32.78
N ARG A 228 -11.47 -11.31 31.93
CA ARG A 228 -11.00 -10.64 30.70
C ARG A 228 -11.29 -11.46 29.45
N ILE A 229 -11.63 -10.72 28.41
CA ILE A 229 -11.74 -11.20 27.04
C ILE A 229 -10.39 -11.02 26.35
N GLU A 230 -9.97 -12.05 25.62
CA GLU A 230 -8.84 -12.03 24.71
C GLU A 230 -9.32 -11.88 23.27
N ILE A 231 -8.62 -11.04 22.51
CA ILE A 231 -8.89 -10.81 21.09
C ILE A 231 -7.70 -11.30 20.29
N SER A 232 -7.97 -12.09 19.26
CA SER A 232 -6.94 -12.67 18.39
C SER A 232 -7.43 -12.80 16.95
N ALA A 233 -6.58 -13.32 16.06
CA ALA A 233 -6.87 -13.52 14.63
C ALA A 233 -7.50 -12.30 13.93
N LEU A 234 -7.06 -11.09 14.32
CA LEU A 234 -7.62 -9.84 13.80
C LEU A 234 -7.38 -9.73 12.29
N SER A 235 -8.47 -9.57 11.55
CA SER A 235 -8.50 -9.47 10.10
C SER A 235 -9.29 -8.25 9.66
N THR A 236 -9.39 -8.04 8.34
CA THR A 236 -10.24 -6.99 7.77
C THR A 236 -11.72 -7.25 8.01
N GLU A 237 -12.15 -8.50 8.15
CA GLU A 237 -13.58 -8.85 8.20
C GLU A 237 -13.97 -9.62 9.47
N GLY A 238 -13.12 -9.63 10.49
CA GLY A 238 -13.38 -10.44 11.66
C GLY A 238 -12.23 -10.52 12.65
N PHE A 239 -12.53 -11.14 13.78
CA PHE A 239 -11.59 -11.44 14.85
C PHE A 239 -12.14 -12.57 15.70
N ASP A 240 -11.28 -13.15 16.50
CA ASP A 240 -11.61 -14.20 17.46
C ASP A 240 -11.67 -13.58 18.86
N VAL A 241 -12.63 -14.06 19.64
CA VAL A 241 -12.89 -13.63 21.01
C VAL A 241 -12.83 -14.85 21.91
N ALA A 242 -12.00 -14.84 22.94
CA ALA A 242 -11.94 -15.90 23.96
C ALA A 242 -12.07 -15.30 25.36
N TRP A 243 -12.56 -16.07 26.32
CA TRP A 243 -12.65 -15.67 27.72
C TRP A 243 -12.47 -16.88 28.64
N ALA A 244 -12.00 -16.64 29.86
CA ALA A 244 -11.92 -17.69 30.86
C ALA A 244 -13.34 -18.11 31.31
N PRO A 245 -13.57 -19.40 31.62
CA PRO A 245 -14.81 -19.81 32.28
C PRO A 245 -15.04 -19.01 33.58
N TYR A 246 -16.25 -18.50 33.76
CA TYR A 246 -16.69 -17.79 34.95
C TYR A 246 -17.37 -18.77 35.92
N GLU A 247 -16.92 -18.78 37.17
CA GLU A 247 -17.47 -19.64 38.21
C GLU A 247 -18.94 -19.28 38.50
N GLY A 248 -19.81 -20.29 38.55
CA GLY A 248 -21.25 -20.10 38.75
C GLY A 248 -22.04 -19.74 37.49
N ALA A 249 -21.39 -19.52 36.34
CA ALA A 249 -22.10 -19.27 35.09
C ALA A 249 -22.79 -20.55 34.58
N ALA A 250 -24.11 -20.49 34.41
CA ALA A 250 -24.91 -21.51 33.73
C ALA A 250 -24.99 -21.26 32.20
N ALA A 251 -24.78 -20.01 31.77
CA ALA A 251 -24.75 -19.62 30.36
C ALA A 251 -23.92 -18.33 30.17
N TYR A 252 -23.67 -17.97 28.90
CA TYR A 252 -23.18 -16.63 28.55
C TYR A 252 -24.12 -15.95 27.55
N ARG A 253 -24.17 -14.61 27.62
CA ARG A 253 -24.70 -13.78 26.53
C ARG A 253 -23.54 -13.03 25.89
N PHE A 254 -23.29 -13.33 24.62
CA PHE A 254 -22.27 -12.67 23.82
C PHE A 254 -22.93 -11.63 22.92
N SER A 255 -22.54 -10.37 23.04
CA SER A 255 -23.08 -9.25 22.28
C SER A 255 -21.98 -8.50 21.54
N TRP A 256 -22.27 -7.99 20.35
CA TRP A 256 -21.34 -7.14 19.58
C TRP A 256 -22.08 -6.07 18.80
N GLY A 257 -21.52 -4.86 18.76
CA GLY A 257 -22.13 -3.72 18.08
C GLY A 257 -21.11 -2.64 17.75
N ARG A 258 -21.51 -1.62 16.98
CA ARG A 258 -20.61 -0.52 16.55
C ARG A 258 -20.64 0.69 17.48
N THR A 259 -21.53 0.68 18.47
CA THR A 259 -21.68 1.76 19.44
C THR A 259 -21.36 1.26 20.84
N ALA A 260 -20.80 2.14 21.67
CA ALA A 260 -20.38 1.80 23.03
C ALA A 260 -21.56 1.56 23.99
N ASP A 261 -22.73 2.11 23.67
CA ASP A 261 -23.96 2.01 24.46
C ASP A 261 -24.75 0.71 24.19
N GLY A 262 -24.26 -0.16 23.30
CA GLY A 262 -24.96 -1.38 22.89
C GLY A 262 -26.14 -1.15 21.95
N GLY A 263 -26.36 0.09 21.49
CA GLY A 263 -27.42 0.44 20.54
C GLY A 263 -27.31 -0.35 19.23
N GLY A 264 -28.31 -1.19 18.96
CA GLY A 264 -28.33 -2.04 17.76
C GLY A 264 -27.27 -3.15 17.75
N ALA A 265 -26.76 -3.55 18.93
CA ALA A 265 -25.89 -4.70 19.06
C ALA A 265 -26.63 -5.99 18.73
N GLU A 266 -25.95 -6.90 18.03
CA GLU A 266 -26.39 -8.28 17.87
C GLU A 266 -25.98 -9.06 19.12
N SER A 267 -26.77 -10.06 19.50
CA SER A 267 -26.49 -10.89 20.69
C SER A 267 -26.85 -12.35 20.46
N VAL A 268 -26.11 -13.25 21.10
CA VAL A 268 -26.40 -14.69 21.13
C VAL A 268 -26.25 -15.23 22.55
N SER A 269 -27.09 -16.20 22.91
CA SER A 269 -26.93 -16.99 24.13
C SER A 269 -26.06 -18.22 23.86
N LEU A 270 -25.12 -18.49 24.74
CA LEU A 270 -24.14 -19.57 24.67
C LEU A 270 -24.22 -20.43 25.92
N THR A 271 -23.83 -21.70 25.81
CA THR A 271 -23.73 -22.61 26.95
C THR A 271 -22.56 -22.23 27.86
N ALA A 272 -22.59 -22.63 29.13
CA ALA A 272 -21.47 -22.45 30.06
C ALA A 272 -20.14 -23.07 29.60
N SER A 273 -20.19 -24.08 28.71
CA SER A 273 -19.00 -24.71 28.13
C SER A 273 -18.37 -23.91 26.99
N THR A 274 -19.04 -22.87 26.48
CA THR A 274 -18.50 -22.05 25.39
C THR A 274 -17.65 -20.92 25.98
N THR A 275 -16.38 -20.88 25.60
CA THR A 275 -15.39 -19.89 26.08
C THR A 275 -14.71 -19.12 24.95
N ALA A 276 -15.17 -19.33 23.71
CA ALA A 276 -14.65 -18.60 22.56
C ALA A 276 -15.72 -18.44 21.48
N ARG A 277 -15.56 -17.41 20.66
CA ARG A 277 -16.41 -17.13 19.50
C ARG A 277 -15.63 -16.43 18.40
N HIS A 278 -15.90 -16.86 17.18
CA HIS A 278 -15.36 -16.24 15.97
C HIS A 278 -16.39 -15.25 15.41
N LEU A 279 -15.99 -14.00 15.23
CA LEU A 279 -16.77 -13.05 14.44
C LEU A 279 -16.17 -12.94 13.04
N ARG A 280 -17.04 -12.94 12.04
CA ARG A 280 -16.73 -12.90 10.60
C ARG A 280 -17.72 -11.95 9.92
N GLN A 281 -17.45 -11.57 8.67
CA GLN A 281 -18.30 -10.66 7.87
C GLN A 281 -18.50 -9.28 8.53
N LEU A 282 -17.53 -8.84 9.32
CA LEU A 282 -17.51 -7.51 9.92
C LEU A 282 -17.02 -6.47 8.92
N ARG A 283 -17.37 -5.20 9.16
CA ARG A 283 -16.87 -4.07 8.36
C ARG A 283 -15.37 -3.88 8.60
N PRO A 284 -14.53 -3.71 7.57
CA PRO A 284 -13.13 -3.32 7.72
C PRO A 284 -12.95 -1.95 8.39
N GLY A 285 -11.82 -1.75 9.05
CA GLY A 285 -11.43 -0.49 9.70
C GLY A 285 -12.43 0.02 10.75
N THR A 286 -13.33 -0.84 11.24
CA THR A 286 -14.50 -0.44 12.02
C THR A 286 -14.32 -0.84 13.46
N THR A 287 -14.68 0.07 14.36
CA THR A 287 -14.72 -0.21 15.81
C THR A 287 -15.95 -1.04 16.15
N TYR A 288 -15.73 -2.15 16.84
CA TYR A 288 -16.73 -3.00 17.45
C TYR A 288 -16.55 -3.03 18.97
N TYR A 289 -17.65 -2.92 19.68
CA TYR A 289 -17.77 -3.13 21.11
C TYR A 289 -18.37 -4.50 21.32
N VAL A 290 -17.65 -5.35 22.05
CA VAL A 290 -18.02 -6.74 22.35
C VAL A 290 -18.25 -6.86 23.83
N THR A 291 -19.26 -7.61 24.23
CA THR A 291 -19.57 -7.88 25.63
C THR A 291 -19.86 -9.35 25.81
N VAL A 292 -19.24 -9.98 26.81
CA VAL A 292 -19.59 -11.33 27.28
C VAL A 292 -20.16 -11.20 28.68
N GLU A 293 -21.42 -11.57 28.85
CA GLU A 293 -22.10 -11.56 30.14
C GLU A 293 -22.24 -12.99 30.65
N ALA A 294 -21.68 -13.30 31.81
CA ALA A 294 -21.90 -14.56 32.51
C ALA A 294 -23.27 -14.53 33.18
N LEU A 295 -24.07 -15.58 33.01
CA LEU A 295 -25.44 -15.67 33.52
C LEU A 295 -25.58 -16.85 34.49
N ASP A 296 -26.34 -16.68 35.57
CA ASP A 296 -26.73 -17.80 36.44
C ASP A 296 -27.87 -18.63 35.83
N THR A 297 -28.37 -19.61 36.59
CA THR A 297 -29.47 -20.49 36.17
C THR A 297 -30.80 -19.77 35.93
N ASP A 298 -31.00 -18.60 36.56
CA ASP A 298 -32.20 -17.78 36.44
C ASP A 298 -32.04 -16.69 35.35
N GLY A 299 -30.85 -16.62 34.71
CA GLY A 299 -30.54 -15.67 33.66
C GLY A 299 -30.07 -14.30 34.16
N ALA A 300 -29.80 -14.15 35.46
CA ALA A 300 -29.25 -12.92 36.02
C ALA A 300 -27.76 -12.78 35.66
N VAL A 301 -27.32 -11.55 35.37
CA VAL A 301 -25.94 -11.27 34.99
C VAL A 301 -25.04 -11.33 36.23
N LEU A 302 -24.17 -12.33 36.27
CA LEU A 302 -23.16 -12.51 37.31
C LEU A 302 -21.92 -11.64 37.07
N ALA A 303 -21.54 -11.46 35.80
CA ALA A 303 -20.41 -10.62 35.40
C ALA A 303 -20.56 -10.14 33.96
N THR A 304 -20.00 -8.97 33.67
CA THR A 304 -19.93 -8.38 32.33
C THR A 304 -18.48 -8.14 31.96
N MET A 305 -18.04 -8.71 30.85
CA MET A 305 -16.69 -8.57 30.31
C MET A 305 -16.77 -7.78 29.00
N PRO A 306 -16.36 -6.51 28.95
CA PRO A 306 -16.36 -5.73 27.72
C PRO A 306 -15.00 -5.78 27.01
N ALA A 307 -15.02 -5.66 25.69
CA ALA A 307 -13.85 -5.46 24.83
C ALA A 307 -14.16 -4.46 23.71
N LYS A 308 -13.15 -3.71 23.29
CA LYS A 308 -13.22 -2.84 22.10
C LYS A 308 -12.20 -3.34 21.10
N VAL A 309 -12.65 -3.59 19.88
CA VAL A 309 -11.83 -4.14 18.79
C VAL A 309 -12.00 -3.29 17.55
N VAL A 310 -10.92 -3.05 16.82
CA VAL A 310 -10.99 -2.38 15.52
C VAL A 310 -10.54 -3.40 14.47
N THR A 311 -11.43 -3.79 13.56
CA THR A 311 -11.04 -4.64 12.42
C THR A 311 -9.99 -3.94 11.57
N ARG A 312 -9.13 -4.71 10.89
CA ARG A 312 -8.08 -4.11 10.05
C ARG A 312 -8.73 -3.29 8.91
N PRO A 313 -8.17 -2.14 8.53
CA PRO A 313 -8.62 -1.42 7.34
C PRO A 313 -8.30 -2.22 6.07
N LEU A 314 -9.05 -1.96 5.01
CA LEU A 314 -8.69 -2.48 3.70
C LEU A 314 -7.36 -1.90 3.23
N GLN A 315 -6.57 -2.73 2.56
CA GLN A 315 -5.27 -2.36 1.98
C GLN A 315 -5.35 -2.52 0.45
N PRO A 316 -6.07 -1.62 -0.25
CA PRO A 316 -6.17 -1.70 -1.70
C PRO A 316 -4.81 -1.50 -2.35
N VAL A 317 -4.63 -2.12 -3.51
CA VAL A 317 -3.52 -1.82 -4.41
C VAL A 317 -4.02 -0.84 -5.46
N SER A 318 -3.36 0.31 -5.57
CA SER A 318 -3.65 1.30 -6.58
C SER A 318 -2.90 0.96 -7.87
N VAL A 319 -3.63 0.59 -8.92
CA VAL A 319 -3.07 0.29 -10.25
C VAL A 319 -3.45 1.36 -11.26
N ALA A 320 -2.59 1.61 -12.25
CA ALA A 320 -2.87 2.56 -13.32
C ALA A 320 -2.34 2.10 -14.69
N THR A 321 -2.93 2.64 -15.76
CA THR A 321 -2.37 2.60 -17.11
C THR A 321 -2.38 3.99 -17.74
N TYR A 322 -1.31 4.32 -18.46
CA TYR A 322 -1.17 5.62 -19.09
C TYR A 322 -0.34 5.55 -20.38
N ASN A 323 -0.98 5.72 -21.53
CA ASN A 323 -0.27 6.00 -22.78
C ASN A 323 0.28 7.44 -22.70
N VAL A 324 1.61 7.58 -22.72
CA VAL A 324 2.29 8.87 -22.49
C VAL A 324 2.52 9.67 -23.76
N ALA A 325 2.03 9.18 -24.91
CA ALA A 325 2.23 9.71 -26.26
C ALA A 325 3.71 9.79 -26.67
N ALA A 326 4.04 9.40 -27.90
CA ALA A 326 5.39 9.50 -28.43
C ALA A 326 5.99 10.93 -28.36
N ALA A 327 7.31 11.04 -28.51
CA ALA A 327 8.03 12.31 -28.42
C ALA A 327 7.72 13.29 -29.58
N ASP A 328 7.44 12.77 -30.78
CA ASP A 328 7.42 13.54 -32.03
C ASP A 328 6.01 14.05 -32.43
N TYR A 329 5.30 14.65 -31.49
CA TYR A 329 4.04 15.36 -31.78
C TYR A 329 4.35 16.84 -32.00
N ALA A 330 4.49 17.27 -33.26
CA ALA A 330 4.83 18.64 -33.67
C ALA A 330 3.95 19.76 -33.05
N VAL A 331 2.75 19.44 -32.59
CA VAL A 331 1.80 20.39 -31.98
C VAL A 331 1.96 20.47 -30.45
N ARG A 332 2.51 19.43 -29.79
CA ARG A 332 2.74 19.36 -28.33
C ARG A 332 3.96 18.50 -27.99
N ALA A 333 5.12 19.11 -28.18
CA ALA A 333 6.43 18.63 -27.76
C ALA A 333 6.45 18.01 -26.34
N TRP A 334 7.13 16.88 -26.16
CA TRP A 334 7.36 16.23 -24.86
C TRP A 334 7.92 17.20 -23.84
N ALA A 335 8.91 18.02 -24.22
CA ALA A 335 9.55 18.97 -23.32
C ALA A 335 8.53 19.93 -22.66
N SER A 336 7.48 20.30 -23.39
CA SER A 336 6.44 21.21 -22.91
C SER A 336 5.41 20.57 -21.96
N ARG A 337 5.26 19.24 -22.00
CA ARG A 337 4.18 18.51 -21.31
C ARG A 337 4.65 17.54 -20.22
N ARG A 338 5.93 17.16 -20.20
CA ARG A 338 6.49 16.19 -19.25
C ARG A 338 6.21 16.51 -17.77
N SER A 339 6.32 17.79 -17.37
CA SER A 339 6.03 18.19 -15.98
C SER A 339 4.56 18.00 -15.62
N ALA A 340 3.64 18.27 -16.54
CA ALA A 340 2.21 18.03 -16.34
C ALA A 340 1.89 16.54 -16.28
N LEU A 341 2.62 15.71 -17.03
CA LEU A 341 2.45 14.26 -17.02
C LEU A 341 2.81 13.68 -15.65
N TRP A 342 3.96 14.09 -15.11
CA TRP A 342 4.38 13.66 -13.78
C TRP A 342 3.50 14.24 -12.68
N ALA A 343 2.99 15.46 -12.82
CA ALA A 343 1.99 16.00 -11.89
C ALA A 343 0.71 15.14 -11.87
N ALA A 344 0.24 14.65 -13.02
CA ALA A 344 -0.92 13.76 -13.09
C ALA A 344 -0.66 12.42 -12.37
N VAL A 345 0.47 11.76 -12.64
CA VAL A 345 0.88 10.52 -11.96
C VAL A 345 1.03 10.73 -10.45
N ASN A 346 1.77 11.78 -10.06
CA ASN A 346 2.03 12.11 -8.67
C ASN A 346 0.79 12.62 -7.93
N SER A 347 -0.27 13.08 -8.60
CA SER A 347 -1.51 13.47 -7.92
C SER A 347 -2.37 12.29 -7.47
N ARG A 348 -2.09 11.08 -7.97
CA ARG A 348 -2.86 9.86 -7.70
C ARG A 348 -2.06 8.71 -7.16
N HIS A 349 -0.74 8.84 -7.11
CA HIS A 349 0.08 8.01 -6.26
C HIS A 349 -0.08 6.49 -6.50
N PRO A 350 -0.21 5.99 -7.76
CA PRO A 350 -0.41 4.56 -7.99
C PRO A 350 0.72 3.72 -7.38
N ASP A 351 0.42 2.50 -6.94
CA ASP A 351 1.43 1.55 -6.48
C ASP A 351 2.11 0.86 -7.66
N VAL A 352 1.36 0.61 -8.74
CA VAL A 352 1.87 0.05 -9.99
C VAL A 352 1.24 0.80 -11.16
N ILE A 353 2.05 1.26 -12.10
CA ILE A 353 1.60 1.96 -13.31
C ILE A 353 2.21 1.34 -14.56
N ALA A 354 1.34 1.01 -15.52
CA ALA A 354 1.69 0.65 -16.88
C ALA A 354 1.81 1.90 -17.76
N LEU A 355 2.92 2.05 -18.48
CA LEU A 355 3.11 3.10 -19.46
C LEU A 355 3.22 2.52 -20.88
N GLN A 356 2.51 3.13 -21.82
CA GLN A 356 2.60 2.85 -23.26
C GLN A 356 3.19 4.06 -23.99
N GLU A 357 3.77 3.86 -25.17
CA GLU A 357 4.48 4.90 -25.94
C GLU A 357 5.64 5.58 -25.20
N ALA A 358 6.11 5.01 -24.09
CA ALA A 358 7.38 5.32 -23.44
C ALA A 358 8.55 4.75 -24.27
N SER A 359 8.53 5.10 -25.56
CA SER A 359 9.41 4.58 -26.61
C SER A 359 10.84 5.07 -26.46
N GLN A 360 11.72 4.47 -27.25
CA GLN A 360 13.16 4.69 -27.15
C GLN A 360 13.70 5.53 -28.30
N ASN A 361 12.78 6.21 -29.01
CA ASN A 361 13.13 7.11 -30.09
C ASN A 361 13.93 8.31 -29.54
N PRO A 362 14.86 8.86 -30.33
CA PRO A 362 15.41 10.18 -30.04
C PRO A 362 14.30 11.24 -30.01
N TYR A 363 14.58 12.39 -29.41
CA TYR A 363 13.68 13.54 -29.52
C TYR A 363 13.35 13.83 -31.00
N GLY A 364 12.11 14.21 -31.28
CA GLY A 364 11.70 14.59 -32.64
C GLY A 364 12.54 15.77 -33.14
N ALA A 365 12.65 15.93 -34.47
CA ALA A 365 13.48 16.97 -35.09
C ALA A 365 13.09 18.42 -34.71
N SER A 366 11.94 18.60 -34.07
CA SER A 366 11.38 19.89 -33.61
C SER A 366 11.65 20.20 -32.13
N GLU A 367 12.27 19.29 -31.38
CA GLU A 367 12.58 19.46 -29.96
C GLU A 367 13.97 20.09 -29.77
N PRO A 368 14.15 21.02 -28.82
CA PRO A 368 15.48 21.49 -28.46
C PRO A 368 16.30 20.31 -27.92
N HIS A 369 17.29 19.86 -28.71
CA HIS A 369 18.24 18.84 -28.28
C HIS A 369 18.94 19.33 -26.99
N PRO A 370 18.81 18.64 -25.85
CA PRO A 370 19.63 18.95 -24.70
C PRO A 370 21.11 18.79 -25.08
N THR A 371 21.98 19.60 -24.46
CA THR A 371 23.44 19.56 -24.66
C THR A 371 24.08 18.25 -24.18
N THR A 372 23.29 17.40 -23.51
CA THR A 372 23.57 16.02 -23.14
C THR A 372 22.75 15.07 -24.00
N PRO A 373 23.25 13.87 -24.33
CA PRO A 373 22.55 12.90 -25.18
C PRO A 373 21.40 12.24 -24.41
N ASP A 374 20.40 13.02 -24.02
CA ASP A 374 19.21 12.52 -23.34
C ASP A 374 18.26 11.96 -24.40
N ARG A 375 17.78 10.73 -24.23
CA ARG A 375 16.72 10.15 -25.06
C ARG A 375 15.38 10.40 -24.38
N TYR A 376 14.30 10.46 -25.16
CA TYR A 376 12.93 10.56 -24.61
C TYR A 376 12.66 9.44 -23.57
N TYR A 377 13.18 8.24 -23.82
CA TYR A 377 13.17 7.14 -22.85
C TYR A 377 13.85 7.50 -21.52
N ASP A 378 15.07 8.04 -21.57
CA ASP A 378 15.86 8.34 -20.36
C ASP A 378 15.15 9.42 -19.53
N ASP A 379 14.50 10.38 -20.20
CA ASP A 379 13.64 11.39 -19.59
C ASP A 379 12.40 10.80 -18.93
N VAL A 380 11.78 9.80 -19.56
CA VAL A 380 10.63 9.09 -19.01
C VAL A 380 11.05 8.28 -17.78
N VAL A 381 12.19 7.60 -17.83
CA VAL A 381 12.78 6.90 -16.67
C VAL A 381 13.05 7.88 -15.54
N ARG A 382 13.81 8.94 -15.81
CA ARG A 382 14.13 9.97 -14.81
C ARG A 382 12.88 10.61 -14.22
N GLY A 383 11.88 10.92 -15.04
CA GLY A 383 10.62 11.46 -14.52
C GLY A 383 9.89 10.54 -13.53
N MET A 384 10.09 9.22 -13.63
CA MET A 384 9.59 8.24 -12.68
C MET A 384 10.54 8.03 -11.49
N THR A 385 11.86 8.08 -11.71
CA THR A 385 12.87 7.63 -10.74
C THR A 385 13.58 8.76 -10.00
N ASP A 386 13.55 9.99 -10.52
CA ASP A 386 14.24 11.17 -9.99
C ASP A 386 13.27 12.02 -9.15
N GLY A 387 13.80 12.80 -8.19
CA GLY A 387 12.98 13.50 -7.18
C GLY A 387 12.81 12.64 -5.93
N ASP A 388 11.60 12.54 -5.36
CA ASP A 388 11.27 11.75 -4.16
C ASP A 388 11.44 10.20 -4.35
N HIS A 389 12.17 9.74 -5.38
CA HIS A 389 12.48 8.35 -5.71
C HIS A 389 11.30 7.37 -5.65
N ARG A 390 10.10 7.87 -5.91
CA ARG A 390 8.83 7.19 -5.63
C ARG A 390 8.64 5.90 -6.43
N TYR A 391 9.18 5.83 -7.65
CA TYR A 391 9.00 4.68 -8.52
C TYR A 391 10.31 4.01 -8.91
N ARG A 392 10.26 2.70 -9.06
CA ARG A 392 11.28 1.88 -9.71
C ARG A 392 10.68 1.23 -10.95
N LEU A 393 11.51 1.05 -11.98
CA LEU A 393 11.14 0.31 -13.18
C LEU A 393 11.39 -1.19 -13.03
N VAL A 394 10.41 -1.98 -13.46
CA VAL A 394 10.52 -3.42 -13.65
C VAL A 394 11.47 -3.73 -14.81
N ASN A 395 11.21 -3.14 -15.97
CA ASN A 395 11.87 -3.43 -17.23
C ASN A 395 12.68 -2.22 -17.69
N ARG A 396 13.99 -2.28 -17.44
CA ARG A 396 14.95 -1.20 -17.73
C ARG A 396 15.72 -1.40 -19.03
N VAL A 397 15.67 -2.61 -19.59
CA VAL A 397 16.43 -2.93 -20.81
C VAL A 397 15.77 -2.21 -21.98
N PRO A 398 16.48 -1.28 -22.64
CA PRO A 398 15.91 -0.58 -23.78
C PRO A 398 15.85 -1.53 -24.99
N TRP A 399 16.92 -2.20 -25.37
CA TRP A 399 16.96 -2.95 -26.62
C TRP A 399 17.32 -4.41 -26.42
N ASN A 400 16.72 -5.31 -27.21
CA ASN A 400 17.12 -6.71 -27.33
C ASN A 400 18.39 -6.86 -28.19
N CYS A 401 19.38 -5.99 -27.99
CA CYS A 401 20.54 -5.87 -28.86
C CYS A 401 21.82 -6.00 -28.06
N ARG A 402 22.73 -6.87 -28.53
CA ARG A 402 23.93 -7.22 -27.76
C ARG A 402 24.81 -6.00 -27.40
N ASN A 403 24.97 -5.04 -28.32
CA ASN A 403 25.81 -3.84 -28.12
C ASN A 403 25.10 -2.55 -28.63
N PRO A 404 24.18 -1.95 -27.84
CA PRO A 404 23.32 -0.85 -28.31
C PRO A 404 24.01 0.51 -28.50
N ASP A 405 25.26 0.68 -28.00
CA ASP A 405 25.97 1.97 -28.00
C ASP A 405 27.15 2.04 -29.00
N THR A 406 27.28 1.06 -29.89
CA THR A 406 28.38 1.06 -30.89
C THR A 406 28.12 2.11 -31.99
N PRO A 407 29.04 3.07 -32.23
CA PRO A 407 28.90 4.07 -33.30
C PRO A 407 28.80 3.42 -34.70
N GLY A 408 27.89 3.90 -35.55
CA GLY A 408 27.66 3.35 -36.91
C GLY A 408 26.53 2.31 -37.03
N HIS A 409 25.91 1.92 -35.92
CA HIS A 409 24.80 0.95 -35.88
C HIS A 409 23.41 1.61 -35.85
N GLN A 410 23.33 2.91 -36.16
CA GLN A 410 22.10 3.66 -36.30
C GLN A 410 21.92 4.00 -37.79
N GLY A 411 20.85 3.50 -38.40
CA GLY A 411 20.57 3.76 -39.81
C GLY A 411 19.08 3.88 -40.07
N TRP A 412 18.73 4.85 -40.90
CA TRP A 412 17.42 4.94 -41.54
C TRP A 412 17.35 3.86 -42.63
N ASN A 413 16.42 2.90 -42.50
CA ASN A 413 16.26 1.82 -43.50
C ASN A 413 15.26 2.16 -44.62
N GLY A 414 14.73 3.39 -44.64
CA GLY A 414 13.65 3.79 -45.55
C GLY A 414 12.29 3.93 -44.87
N GLU A 415 12.07 3.32 -43.70
CA GLU A 415 10.77 3.29 -43.00
C GLU A 415 10.86 3.59 -41.50
N SER A 416 11.99 3.29 -40.84
CA SER A 416 12.23 3.64 -39.43
C SER A 416 13.73 3.74 -39.08
N TRP A 417 14.03 4.43 -37.97
CA TRP A 417 15.34 4.41 -37.35
C TRP A 417 15.52 3.12 -36.56
N THR A 418 16.23 2.14 -37.12
CA THR A 418 16.57 0.89 -36.41
C THR A 418 18.02 0.91 -35.92
N ARG A 419 18.21 0.57 -34.64
CA ARG A 419 19.55 0.47 -34.01
C ARG A 419 20.14 -0.95 -34.01
N CYS A 420 19.45 -1.93 -34.61
CA CYS A 420 19.81 -3.34 -34.50
C CYS A 420 19.54 -4.13 -35.79
N HIS A 421 20.59 -4.70 -36.39
CA HIS A 421 20.49 -5.47 -37.63
C HIS A 421 21.09 -6.88 -37.48
N GLY A 422 20.38 -7.89 -38.02
CA GLY A 422 20.90 -9.25 -38.23
C GLY A 422 21.18 -10.04 -36.93
N ALA A 423 22.26 -10.82 -36.92
CA ALA A 423 22.63 -11.76 -35.85
C ALA A 423 23.01 -11.14 -34.49
N GLN A 424 22.73 -9.85 -34.28
CA GLN A 424 23.04 -9.11 -33.05
C GLN A 424 21.85 -8.95 -32.10
N ILE A 425 20.69 -9.50 -32.48
CA ILE A 425 19.46 -9.46 -31.68
C ILE A 425 19.45 -10.65 -30.73
N VAL A 426 19.35 -10.37 -29.43
CA VAL A 426 19.26 -11.35 -28.35
C VAL A 426 18.17 -10.88 -27.41
N ASP A 427 17.27 -11.77 -27.00
CA ASP A 427 16.26 -11.42 -26.00
C ASP A 427 16.95 -11.02 -24.69
N GLN A 428 16.79 -9.75 -24.30
CA GLN A 428 17.27 -9.21 -23.04
C GLN A 428 16.10 -8.78 -22.16
N GLY A 429 14.85 -9.14 -22.53
CA GLY A 429 13.65 -8.69 -21.80
C GLY A 429 13.25 -7.25 -22.11
N ALA A 430 13.65 -6.73 -23.28
CA ALA A 430 13.17 -5.44 -23.75
C ALA A 430 11.73 -5.53 -24.27
N SER A 431 10.95 -4.50 -23.99
CA SER A 431 9.54 -4.39 -24.38
C SER A 431 9.23 -3.14 -25.21
N ARG A 432 10.26 -2.63 -25.90
CA ARG A 432 10.20 -1.45 -26.78
C ARG A 432 9.63 -0.20 -26.08
N ASP A 433 8.35 0.10 -26.21
CA ASP A 433 7.69 1.30 -25.68
C ASP A 433 6.88 1.07 -24.40
N LEU A 434 6.82 -0.17 -23.90
CA LEU A 434 6.08 -0.50 -22.67
C LEU A 434 6.95 -0.39 -21.44
N ARG A 435 6.47 0.25 -20.36
CA ARG A 435 7.15 0.24 -19.06
C ARG A 435 6.18 -0.10 -17.94
N ILE A 436 6.67 -0.80 -16.92
CA ILE A 436 5.98 -0.97 -15.65
C ILE A 436 6.81 -0.27 -14.58
N ALA A 437 6.22 0.72 -13.92
CA ALA A 437 6.78 1.37 -12.75
C ALA A 437 5.99 0.96 -11.50
N TYR A 438 6.68 0.85 -10.38
CA TYR A 438 6.09 0.47 -9.10
C TYR A 438 6.69 1.25 -7.94
N ASN A 439 5.90 1.45 -6.88
CA ASN A 439 6.36 2.06 -5.65
C ASN A 439 7.06 1.01 -4.77
N PRO A 440 8.39 1.11 -4.53
CA PRO A 440 9.10 0.12 -3.73
C PRO A 440 8.75 0.14 -2.24
N GLY A 441 8.08 1.19 -1.75
CA GLY A 441 7.57 1.26 -0.38
C GLY A 441 6.26 0.50 -0.17
N THR A 442 5.55 0.12 -1.25
CA THR A 442 4.30 -0.64 -1.17
C THR A 442 4.36 -1.99 -1.89
N MET A 443 5.29 -2.16 -2.83
CA MET A 443 5.40 -3.32 -3.70
C MET A 443 6.81 -3.85 -3.81
N GLU A 444 6.93 -5.18 -3.79
CA GLU A 444 8.15 -5.91 -4.11
C GLU A 444 7.96 -6.67 -5.43
N VAL A 445 8.96 -6.63 -6.32
CA VAL A 445 8.97 -7.43 -7.55
C VAL A 445 9.50 -8.83 -7.23
N VAL A 446 8.68 -9.85 -7.45
CA VAL A 446 9.08 -11.26 -7.28
C VAL A 446 9.81 -11.76 -8.53
N ARG A 447 9.23 -11.50 -9.70
CA ARG A 447 9.81 -11.84 -11.01
C ARG A 447 9.14 -11.00 -12.09
N SER A 448 9.77 -10.89 -13.24
CA SER A 448 9.27 -10.09 -14.36
C SER A 448 9.82 -10.52 -15.70
N GLY A 449 9.22 -10.03 -16.76
CA GLY A 449 9.73 -10.23 -18.11
C GLY A 449 8.93 -9.48 -19.17
N SER A 450 9.21 -9.81 -20.42
CA SER A 450 8.47 -9.32 -21.58
C SER A 450 8.31 -10.43 -22.61
N HIS A 451 7.35 -10.27 -23.51
CA HIS A 451 7.07 -11.22 -24.58
C HIS A 451 6.74 -10.47 -25.87
N LEU A 452 7.31 -10.90 -27.00
CA LEU A 452 7.02 -10.33 -28.31
C LEU A 452 5.69 -10.88 -28.84
N LEU A 453 4.77 -10.00 -29.24
CA LEU A 453 3.45 -10.36 -29.75
C LEU A 453 3.41 -10.51 -31.28
N THR A 454 4.36 -9.93 -32.02
CA THR A 454 4.36 -9.92 -33.49
C THR A 454 4.97 -11.21 -34.08
N GLY A 455 4.22 -11.92 -34.95
CA GLY A 455 4.75 -13.00 -35.80
C GLY A 455 5.12 -14.32 -35.09
N PRO A 456 5.74 -15.29 -35.80
CA PRO A 456 6.24 -16.53 -35.20
C PRO A 456 7.49 -16.23 -34.38
N GLU A 457 7.34 -16.03 -33.06
CA GLU A 457 8.32 -16.02 -31.93
C GLU A 457 9.78 -15.56 -32.19
N THR A 458 10.06 -14.87 -33.29
CA THR A 458 11.39 -14.47 -33.69
C THR A 458 11.52 -12.99 -33.40
N ILE A 459 12.40 -12.64 -32.48
CA ILE A 459 12.73 -11.25 -32.16
C ILE A 459 13.43 -10.68 -33.38
N THR A 460 12.68 -9.95 -34.21
CA THR A 460 13.24 -9.34 -35.42
C THR A 460 13.76 -7.94 -35.16
N GLY A 461 13.24 -7.22 -34.14
CA GLY A 461 13.70 -5.89 -33.74
C GLY A 461 13.67 -4.84 -34.86
N GLN A 462 12.95 -5.13 -35.94
CA GLN A 462 13.13 -4.50 -37.26
C GLN A 462 11.83 -4.00 -37.86
N ARG A 463 10.67 -4.38 -37.30
CA ARG A 463 9.38 -3.92 -37.83
C ARG A 463 8.83 -2.76 -37.02
N SER A 464 8.33 -1.76 -37.73
CA SER A 464 7.65 -0.61 -37.11
C SER A 464 6.47 -1.04 -36.23
N ASP A 465 5.88 -2.21 -36.46
CA ASP A 465 4.75 -2.78 -35.74
C ASP A 465 5.09 -3.93 -34.77
N ASP A 466 6.37 -4.16 -34.43
CA ASP A 466 6.73 -5.08 -33.35
C ASP A 466 6.09 -4.63 -32.03
N ARG A 467 5.10 -5.39 -31.54
CA ARG A 467 4.39 -5.14 -30.28
C ARG A 467 4.84 -6.13 -29.23
N TYR A 468 4.87 -5.68 -27.98
CA TYR A 468 5.28 -6.49 -26.84
C TYR A 468 4.15 -6.55 -25.80
N MET A 469 4.29 -7.49 -24.88
CA MET A 469 3.70 -7.47 -23.55
C MET A 469 4.85 -7.36 -22.54
N ALA A 470 4.68 -6.56 -21.49
CA ALA A 470 5.56 -6.57 -20.33
C ALA A 470 4.78 -7.05 -19.10
N TRP A 471 5.43 -7.72 -18.16
CA TRP A 471 4.76 -8.27 -16.98
C TRP A 471 5.67 -8.32 -15.75
N ALA A 472 5.05 -8.32 -14.58
CA ALA A 472 5.68 -8.52 -13.28
C ALA A 472 4.74 -9.21 -12.31
N GLU A 473 5.28 -10.14 -11.52
CA GLU A 473 4.66 -10.64 -10.31
C GLU A 473 5.08 -9.72 -9.15
N PHE A 474 4.09 -9.15 -8.47
CA PHE A 474 4.29 -8.27 -7.33
C PHE A 474 3.82 -8.93 -6.04
N ARG A 475 4.49 -8.60 -4.94
CA ARG A 475 4.05 -8.83 -3.57
C ARG A 475 3.75 -7.48 -2.91
N GLN A 476 2.52 -7.31 -2.42
CA GLN A 476 2.14 -6.14 -1.63
C GLN A 476 2.79 -6.26 -0.24
N ILE A 477 3.59 -5.27 0.15
CA ILE A 477 4.37 -5.31 1.39
C ILE A 477 3.44 -5.40 2.61
N ALA A 478 2.39 -4.58 2.65
CA ALA A 478 1.48 -4.48 3.80
C ALA A 478 0.70 -5.78 4.11
N THR A 479 0.51 -6.66 3.12
CA THR A 479 -0.34 -7.86 3.28
C THR A 479 0.38 -9.17 2.97
N GLY A 480 1.55 -9.11 2.32
CA GLY A 480 2.25 -10.26 1.76
C GLY A 480 1.57 -10.90 0.55
N LYS A 481 0.39 -10.42 0.13
CA LYS A 481 -0.38 -10.99 -0.99
C LYS A 481 0.33 -10.74 -2.31
N ARG A 482 0.26 -11.71 -3.22
CA ARG A 482 0.87 -11.66 -4.56
C ARG A 482 -0.16 -11.50 -5.65
N PHE A 483 0.22 -10.83 -6.73
CA PHE A 483 -0.58 -10.73 -7.95
C PHE A 483 0.31 -10.56 -9.18
N LEU A 484 -0.21 -10.93 -10.34
CA LEU A 484 0.45 -10.74 -11.63
C LEU A 484 -0.09 -9.47 -12.29
N PHE A 485 0.81 -8.60 -12.74
CA PHE A 485 0.48 -7.39 -13.48
C PHE A 485 1.11 -7.46 -14.87
N ALA A 486 0.34 -7.17 -15.91
CA ALA A 486 0.83 -7.14 -17.28
C ALA A 486 0.34 -5.89 -18.01
N THR A 487 1.13 -5.44 -19.00
CA THR A 487 0.76 -4.37 -19.91
C THR A 487 1.03 -4.74 -21.36
N ALA A 488 0.17 -4.26 -22.25
CA ALA A 488 0.28 -4.42 -23.69
C ALA A 488 -0.13 -3.12 -24.40
N HIS A 489 0.45 -2.90 -25.58
CA HIS A 489 0.04 -1.85 -26.51
C HIS A 489 -0.26 -2.51 -27.86
N LEU A 490 -1.55 -2.68 -28.18
CA LEU A 490 -1.95 -3.44 -29.37
C LEU A 490 -1.69 -2.65 -30.67
N SER A 491 -1.75 -3.31 -31.82
CA SER A 491 -1.49 -2.66 -33.10
C SER A 491 -2.62 -1.70 -33.50
N PRO A 492 -2.36 -0.44 -33.86
CA PRO A 492 -3.39 0.45 -34.39
C PRO A 492 -3.79 0.06 -35.82
N ALA A 493 -2.95 -0.70 -36.54
CA ALA A 493 -3.03 -0.84 -38.00
C ALA A 493 -4.23 -1.64 -38.50
N GLN A 494 -4.47 -2.85 -37.97
CA GLN A 494 -5.51 -3.77 -38.48
C GLN A 494 -6.14 -4.60 -37.37
N LEU A 495 -7.46 -4.77 -37.43
CA LEU A 495 -8.24 -5.53 -36.45
C LEU A 495 -7.72 -6.97 -36.25
N PRO A 496 -7.41 -7.77 -37.29
CA PRO A 496 -6.87 -9.12 -37.09
C PRO A 496 -5.59 -9.16 -36.26
N ARG A 497 -4.69 -8.17 -36.44
CA ARG A 497 -3.46 -8.05 -35.63
C ARG A 497 -3.77 -7.74 -34.16
N ARG A 498 -4.77 -6.88 -33.90
CA ARG A 498 -5.21 -6.60 -32.51
C ARG A 498 -5.74 -7.85 -31.82
N VAL A 499 -6.56 -8.64 -32.52
CA VAL A 499 -7.11 -9.90 -32.01
C VAL A 499 -5.98 -10.91 -31.75
N GLU A 500 -5.02 -11.03 -32.67
CA GLU A 500 -3.83 -11.88 -32.48
C GLU A 500 -3.03 -11.46 -31.25
N HIS A 501 -2.72 -10.17 -31.11
CA HIS A 501 -1.93 -9.65 -29.99
C HIS A 501 -2.66 -9.80 -28.65
N ALA A 502 -3.98 -9.57 -28.60
CA ALA A 502 -4.79 -9.81 -27.41
C ALA A 502 -4.80 -11.29 -27.01
N THR A 503 -4.93 -12.19 -27.99
CA THR A 503 -4.89 -13.64 -27.80
C THR A 503 -3.54 -14.09 -27.23
N LYS A 504 -2.44 -13.66 -27.84
CA LYS A 504 -1.08 -13.96 -27.37
C LYS A 504 -0.77 -13.40 -25.98
N THR A 505 -1.17 -12.16 -25.71
CA THR A 505 -1.05 -11.53 -24.38
C THR A 505 -1.73 -12.40 -23.32
N ARG A 506 -2.99 -12.79 -23.58
CA ARG A 506 -3.75 -13.66 -22.69
C ARG A 506 -3.09 -15.02 -22.52
N ASP A 507 -2.69 -15.68 -23.60
CA ASP A 507 -2.13 -17.04 -23.54
C ASP A 507 -0.79 -17.06 -22.80
N GLU A 508 0.05 -16.04 -23.00
CA GLU A 508 1.32 -15.91 -22.28
C GLU A 508 1.10 -15.69 -20.78
N ILE A 509 0.13 -14.85 -20.39
CA ILE A 509 -0.22 -14.64 -18.97
C ILE A 509 -0.73 -15.94 -18.34
N GLU A 510 -1.61 -16.68 -19.01
CA GLU A 510 -2.09 -17.98 -18.51
C GLU A 510 -0.95 -19.00 -18.39
N ARG A 511 0.03 -18.98 -19.30
CA ARG A 511 1.22 -19.82 -19.24
C ARG A 511 2.12 -19.46 -18.05
N LEU A 512 2.29 -18.17 -17.78
CA LEU A 512 3.11 -17.67 -16.68
C LEU A 512 2.46 -17.87 -15.29
N ASN A 513 1.13 -17.82 -15.22
CA ASN A 513 0.36 -17.84 -13.98
C ASN A 513 0.03 -19.26 -13.48
N VAL A 514 1.06 -20.09 -13.31
CA VAL A 514 0.92 -21.48 -12.83
C VAL A 514 0.31 -21.57 -11.42
N GLU A 515 0.56 -20.56 -10.59
CA GLU A 515 0.05 -20.47 -9.20
C GLU A 515 -1.38 -19.93 -9.11
N ARG A 516 -2.01 -19.55 -10.23
CA ARG A 516 -3.36 -18.98 -10.28
C ARG A 516 -3.51 -17.72 -9.41
N LEU A 517 -2.48 -16.87 -9.41
CA LEU A 517 -2.50 -15.57 -8.76
C LEU A 517 -3.61 -14.68 -9.34
N PRO A 518 -4.14 -13.71 -8.55
CA PRO A 518 -4.91 -12.60 -9.09
C PRO A 518 -4.14 -11.89 -10.20
N VAL A 519 -4.82 -11.48 -11.28
CA VAL A 519 -4.18 -10.89 -12.45
C VAL A 519 -4.79 -9.54 -12.79
N VAL A 520 -3.93 -8.59 -13.16
CA VAL A 520 -4.27 -7.30 -13.75
C VAL A 520 -3.61 -7.17 -15.11
N ILE A 521 -4.38 -6.85 -16.15
CA ILE A 521 -3.87 -6.53 -17.49
C ILE A 521 -4.28 -5.10 -17.81
N ALA A 522 -3.33 -4.21 -18.02
CA ALA A 522 -3.59 -2.78 -18.17
C ALA A 522 -2.87 -2.22 -19.41
N GLY A 523 -3.55 -1.48 -20.27
CA GLY A 523 -2.89 -0.91 -21.45
C GLY A 523 -3.81 -0.35 -22.52
N ASP A 524 -3.18 0.03 -23.63
CA ASP A 524 -3.83 0.58 -24.82
C ASP A 524 -4.17 -0.56 -25.81
N MET A 525 -5.47 -0.83 -25.94
CA MET A 525 -6.00 -1.90 -26.78
C MET A 525 -6.29 -1.41 -28.22
N ASN A 526 -6.10 -0.12 -28.51
CA ASN A 526 -6.34 0.49 -29.83
C ASN A 526 -7.72 0.13 -30.43
N THR A 527 -8.71 -0.11 -29.57
CA THR A 527 -10.05 -0.57 -29.96
C THR A 527 -11.06 0.01 -29.01
N ALA A 528 -12.09 0.66 -29.54
CA ALA A 528 -13.14 1.24 -28.73
C ALA A 528 -14.38 0.39 -28.63
N ARG A 529 -15.05 0.47 -27.47
CA ARG A 529 -16.31 -0.23 -27.19
C ARG A 529 -17.40 0.05 -28.23
N TRP A 530 -17.31 1.19 -28.90
CA TRP A 530 -18.26 1.70 -29.89
C TRP A 530 -17.75 1.61 -31.33
N ASP A 531 -16.62 0.95 -31.56
CA ASP A 531 -16.15 0.68 -32.92
C ASP A 531 -17.19 -0.14 -33.69
N ALA A 532 -17.36 0.19 -34.96
CA ALA A 532 -18.22 -0.56 -35.87
C ALA A 532 -17.74 -2.02 -36.06
N ASP A 533 -18.60 -2.89 -36.59
CA ASP A 533 -18.29 -4.26 -37.00
C ASP A 533 -17.80 -5.21 -35.89
N ASP A 534 -18.24 -4.98 -34.65
CA ASP A 534 -17.97 -5.83 -33.49
C ASP A 534 -16.46 -5.96 -33.17
N ALA A 535 -15.66 -4.97 -33.59
CA ALA A 535 -14.22 -4.93 -33.38
C ALA A 535 -13.86 -5.06 -31.90
N TYR A 536 -14.60 -4.38 -31.03
CA TYR A 536 -14.46 -4.48 -29.58
C TYR A 536 -14.63 -5.92 -29.08
N ALA A 537 -15.76 -6.57 -29.40
CA ALA A 537 -16.00 -7.91 -28.89
C ALA A 537 -14.94 -8.89 -29.38
N LYS A 538 -14.46 -8.75 -30.62
CA LYS A 538 -13.38 -9.59 -31.16
C LYS A 538 -12.05 -9.41 -30.40
N VAL A 539 -11.68 -8.18 -30.04
CA VAL A 539 -10.42 -7.90 -29.33
C VAL A 539 -10.52 -8.27 -27.84
N ILE A 540 -11.69 -8.13 -27.22
CA ILE A 540 -11.88 -8.42 -25.80
C ILE A 540 -12.24 -9.89 -25.53
N ALA A 541 -12.86 -10.59 -26.50
CA ALA A 541 -13.26 -11.99 -26.37
C ALA A 541 -12.13 -12.94 -25.89
N PRO A 542 -10.87 -12.82 -26.33
CA PRO A 542 -9.79 -13.67 -25.83
C PRO A 542 -9.61 -13.60 -24.31
N PHE A 543 -9.74 -12.40 -23.73
CA PHE A 543 -9.68 -12.16 -22.29
C PHE A 543 -10.94 -12.73 -21.60
N GLY A 544 -12.13 -12.39 -22.10
CA GLY A 544 -13.40 -12.88 -21.53
C GLY A 544 -13.49 -14.40 -21.50
N ALA A 545 -12.99 -15.09 -22.53
CA ALA A 545 -12.96 -16.55 -22.63
C ALA A 545 -12.12 -17.25 -21.53
N LYS A 546 -11.28 -16.50 -20.80
CA LYS A 546 -10.52 -17.01 -19.63
C LYS A 546 -10.99 -16.40 -18.30
N GLY A 547 -12.14 -15.73 -18.29
CA GLY A 547 -12.70 -15.13 -17.07
C GLY A 547 -12.00 -13.85 -16.63
N TYR A 548 -11.32 -13.16 -17.54
CA TYR A 548 -10.92 -11.77 -17.29
C TYR A 548 -12.12 -10.87 -17.46
N THR A 549 -12.35 -10.01 -16.48
CA THR A 549 -13.42 -9.03 -16.50
C THR A 549 -12.82 -7.65 -16.68
N GLU A 550 -13.40 -6.87 -17.58
CA GLU A 550 -13.11 -5.45 -17.69
C GLU A 550 -13.58 -4.74 -16.42
N LEU A 551 -12.65 -4.14 -15.66
CA LEU A 551 -12.97 -3.43 -14.43
C LEU A 551 -13.91 -2.25 -14.71
N GLN A 552 -13.77 -1.65 -15.89
CA GLN A 552 -14.59 -0.55 -16.41
C GLN A 552 -15.97 -1.00 -16.94
N GLY A 553 -16.14 -2.26 -17.33
CA GLY A 553 -17.43 -2.82 -17.76
C GLY A 553 -18.26 -3.39 -16.59
N SER A 554 -17.57 -3.67 -15.48
CA SER A 554 -18.15 -4.23 -14.27
C SER A 554 -19.02 -3.18 -13.58
N ARG A 555 -20.32 -3.22 -13.82
CA ARG A 555 -21.26 -2.79 -12.78
C ARG A 555 -20.99 -3.72 -11.60
N PRO A 556 -20.77 -3.25 -10.35
CA PRO A 556 -20.77 -4.15 -9.22
C PRO A 556 -22.05 -4.98 -9.29
N ALA A 557 -21.89 -6.28 -9.54
CA ALA A 557 -23.00 -7.21 -9.66
C ALA A 557 -23.64 -7.21 -8.28
N SER A 558 -24.85 -6.64 -8.22
CA SER A 558 -25.54 -6.22 -7.00
C SER A 558 -24.92 -5.02 -6.27
N TRP A 559 -25.68 -3.93 -6.27
CA TRP A 559 -25.61 -2.86 -5.28
C TRP A 559 -26.08 -3.31 -3.88
N GLU A 560 -26.10 -4.63 -3.65
CA GLU A 560 -26.56 -5.24 -2.42
C GLU A 560 -25.41 -6.05 -1.80
N ARG A 561 -24.93 -5.54 -0.67
CA ARG A 561 -24.24 -6.30 0.38
C ARG A 561 -22.91 -6.94 0.00
N LEU A 562 -21.95 -6.11 -0.37
CA LEU A 562 -20.77 -6.09 0.49
C LEU A 562 -21.05 -5.08 1.59
N ASP A 563 -21.38 -5.56 2.78
CA ASP A 563 -21.52 -4.68 3.94
C ASP A 563 -20.15 -4.21 4.45
N THR A 564 -19.23 -3.85 3.55
CA THR A 564 -17.85 -3.38 3.84
C THR A 564 -17.83 -1.92 4.28
N GLY A 565 -18.96 -1.22 4.27
CA GLY A 565 -19.04 0.21 4.58
C GLY A 565 -18.46 1.12 3.50
N LEU A 566 -17.81 0.56 2.48
CA LEU A 566 -17.37 1.30 1.31
C LEU A 566 -18.57 1.56 0.39
N ARG A 567 -19.11 2.78 0.45
CA ARG A 567 -19.92 3.31 -0.65
C ARG A 567 -18.95 3.83 -1.70
N THR A 568 -19.05 3.34 -2.94
CA THR A 568 -18.37 3.95 -4.09
C THR A 568 -18.79 5.41 -4.16
N ARG A 569 -17.89 6.33 -3.79
CA ARG A 569 -18.11 7.77 -3.91
C ARG A 569 -17.76 8.18 -5.33
N TYR A 570 -18.79 8.42 -6.13
CA TYR A 570 -18.62 8.99 -7.47
C TYR A 570 -18.13 10.44 -7.35
N VAL A 571 -16.86 10.71 -7.68
CA VAL A 571 -16.29 12.06 -7.71
C VAL A 571 -16.31 12.56 -9.16
N GLY A 572 -17.26 13.44 -9.47
CA GLY A 572 -17.24 14.27 -10.70
C GLY A 572 -17.92 13.67 -11.94
N ARG A 573 -18.92 14.40 -12.46
CA ARG A 573 -19.76 14.05 -13.62
C ARG A 573 -19.17 14.54 -14.94
N VAL A 574 -18.06 13.96 -15.40
CA VAL A 574 -17.61 14.17 -16.78
C VAL A 574 -17.10 12.83 -17.32
N ASN A 575 -17.84 12.22 -18.24
CA ASN A 575 -17.39 11.01 -18.96
C ASN A 575 -16.24 11.41 -19.88
N CYS A 576 -15.02 11.53 -19.32
CA CYS A 576 -13.81 11.85 -20.06
C CYS A 576 -13.26 10.57 -20.70
N ASN A 577 -13.18 10.54 -22.02
CA ASN A 577 -12.60 9.41 -22.74
C ASN A 577 -11.11 9.21 -22.39
N SER A 578 -10.66 7.97 -22.36
CA SER A 578 -9.26 7.62 -22.14
C SER A 578 -8.34 8.19 -23.24
N PHE A 579 -8.86 8.40 -24.45
CA PHE A 579 -8.20 9.11 -25.54
C PHE A 579 -8.87 10.47 -25.80
N ASN A 580 -8.10 11.55 -25.67
CA ASN A 580 -8.51 12.94 -25.83
C ASN A 580 -7.90 13.62 -27.08
N GLY A 581 -6.90 13.02 -27.74
CA GLY A 581 -6.34 13.52 -29.00
C GLY A 581 -5.72 14.93 -28.91
N PHE A 582 -5.23 15.32 -27.73
CA PHE A 582 -4.77 16.68 -27.41
C PHE A 582 -5.82 17.80 -27.58
N SER A 583 -7.11 17.45 -27.55
CA SER A 583 -8.19 18.43 -27.62
C SER A 583 -8.19 19.33 -26.38
N ASN A 584 -8.18 20.65 -26.59
CA ASN A 584 -8.31 21.66 -25.53
C ASN A 584 -9.62 21.54 -24.75
N TYR A 585 -10.62 20.92 -25.36
CA TYR A 585 -11.90 20.63 -24.74
C TYR A 585 -12.02 19.12 -24.69
N VAL A 586 -11.92 18.55 -23.49
CA VAL A 586 -12.05 17.09 -23.29
C VAL A 586 -13.41 16.62 -23.83
N LEU A 587 -14.38 17.53 -23.85
CA LEU A 587 -15.76 17.31 -24.26
C LEU A 587 -16.08 17.50 -25.77
N SER A 588 -15.14 17.88 -26.67
CA SER A 588 -15.47 18.19 -28.09
C SER A 588 -14.91 17.19 -29.09
N SER A 589 -15.69 16.99 -30.15
CA SER A 589 -15.38 16.22 -31.33
C SER A 589 -14.44 16.98 -32.27
N ALA A 590 -13.13 16.69 -32.21
CA ALA A 590 -12.18 17.20 -33.21
C ALA A 590 -11.99 16.26 -34.42
N SER A 591 -12.57 15.05 -34.41
CA SER A 591 -12.63 14.16 -35.58
C SER A 591 -14.08 13.75 -35.80
N GLY A 592 -14.64 14.00 -36.98
CA GLY A 592 -16.06 13.84 -37.34
C GLY A 592 -16.64 12.42 -37.32
N SER A 593 -16.26 11.59 -36.36
CA SER A 593 -16.82 10.27 -36.11
C SER A 593 -16.98 10.07 -34.59
N SER A 594 -18.22 10.23 -34.13
CA SER A 594 -18.72 10.06 -32.75
C SER A 594 -18.26 11.10 -31.70
N PRO A 595 -19.16 11.60 -30.83
CA PRO A 595 -18.80 12.53 -29.76
C PRO A 595 -17.85 11.84 -28.76
N LYS A 596 -16.61 12.36 -28.70
CA LYS A 596 -15.52 11.85 -27.83
C LYS A 596 -15.71 12.19 -26.33
N CYS A 597 -16.73 12.96 -25.99
CA CYS A 597 -17.50 12.83 -24.75
C CYS A 597 -18.95 13.21 -25.11
N ALA A 598 -19.95 12.41 -24.74
CA ALA A 598 -21.34 12.80 -24.99
C ALA A 598 -21.79 13.83 -23.94
N HIS A 599 -22.20 15.02 -24.39
CA HIS A 599 -22.82 16.09 -23.60
C HIS A 599 -24.25 15.77 -23.12
N ASN A 600 -24.65 14.50 -23.06
CA ASN A 600 -25.93 14.10 -22.46
C ASN A 600 -25.70 13.51 -21.07
N ALA A 601 -25.40 14.40 -20.12
CA ALA A 601 -25.37 14.10 -18.69
C ALA A 601 -26.77 13.79 -18.08
N PHE A 602 -27.82 13.67 -18.90
CA PHE A 602 -29.22 13.56 -18.43
C PHE A 602 -30.10 12.52 -19.13
N THR A 603 -29.58 11.76 -20.10
CA THR A 603 -30.30 10.61 -20.66
C THR A 603 -29.54 9.32 -20.36
N GLU A 604 -30.11 8.50 -19.49
CA GLU A 604 -29.60 7.21 -19.03
C GLU A 604 -29.26 6.27 -20.20
N THR A 605 -27.99 6.19 -20.61
CA THR A 605 -27.39 5.01 -21.27
C THR A 605 -25.87 5.19 -21.32
N TYR A 606 -25.26 4.91 -20.16
CA TYR A 606 -23.84 4.89 -19.81
C TYR A 606 -22.84 4.64 -20.96
N ARG A 607 -22.25 5.71 -21.52
CA ARG A 607 -20.96 5.62 -22.21
C ARG A 607 -19.86 5.83 -21.17
N ASN A 608 -19.29 4.74 -20.66
CA ASN A 608 -18.11 4.82 -19.78
C ASN A 608 -16.96 5.49 -20.55
N GLY A 609 -16.18 6.36 -19.91
CA GLY A 609 -15.12 7.17 -20.52
C GLY A 609 -13.90 6.38 -21.01
N ASN A 610 -14.02 5.13 -21.44
CA ASN A 610 -12.88 4.31 -21.84
C ASN A 610 -12.98 4.11 -23.34
N ASN A 611 -12.13 4.85 -24.06
CA ASN A 611 -12.12 4.82 -25.50
C ASN A 611 -11.27 3.66 -25.96
N ILE A 612 -9.98 3.62 -25.63
CA ILE A 612 -9.07 2.57 -26.14
C ILE A 612 -8.16 1.98 -25.06
N ASP A 613 -8.19 2.52 -23.85
CA ASP A 613 -7.35 2.07 -22.73
C ASP A 613 -8.21 1.32 -21.70
N TYR A 614 -7.67 0.22 -21.16
CA TYR A 614 -8.43 -0.71 -20.33
C TYR A 614 -7.62 -1.28 -19.17
N ILE A 615 -8.34 -1.75 -18.13
CA ILE A 615 -7.81 -2.55 -17.03
C ILE A 615 -8.70 -3.79 -16.90
N PHE A 616 -8.17 -4.95 -17.26
CA PHE A 616 -8.82 -6.24 -17.06
C PHE A 616 -8.30 -6.90 -15.79
N THR A 617 -9.19 -7.60 -15.09
CA THR A 617 -8.83 -8.31 -13.87
C THR A 617 -9.36 -9.74 -13.88
N LYS A 618 -8.62 -10.67 -13.28
CA LYS A 618 -9.04 -12.06 -13.04
C LYS A 618 -8.68 -12.45 -11.61
N GLY A 619 -9.60 -13.12 -10.90
CA GLY A 619 -9.39 -13.46 -9.49
C GLY A 619 -9.39 -12.25 -8.55
N ILE A 620 -9.88 -11.10 -9.00
CA ILE A 620 -10.08 -9.88 -8.19
C ILE A 620 -11.57 -9.61 -8.19
N ALA A 621 -12.19 -9.72 -7.02
CA ALA A 621 -13.64 -9.64 -6.90
C ALA A 621 -14.16 -8.19 -6.93
N HIS A 622 -13.35 -7.22 -6.46
CA HIS A 622 -13.80 -5.85 -6.23
C HIS A 622 -12.73 -4.80 -6.54
N ALA A 623 -13.19 -3.72 -7.17
CA ALA A 623 -12.43 -2.49 -7.37
C ALA A 623 -13.22 -1.31 -6.80
N PRO A 624 -12.94 -0.85 -5.57
CA PRO A 624 -13.77 0.17 -4.91
C PRO A 624 -13.70 1.54 -5.58
N VAL A 625 -12.64 1.82 -6.34
CA VAL A 625 -12.41 3.12 -7.02
C VAL A 625 -11.96 2.88 -8.45
N PHE A 626 -12.52 3.67 -9.36
CA PHE A 626 -12.12 3.76 -10.77
C PHE A 626 -12.20 5.23 -11.22
N GLU A 627 -11.17 5.73 -11.89
CA GLU A 627 -11.12 7.11 -12.40
C GLU A 627 -10.30 7.25 -13.69
N ASN A 628 -10.75 8.17 -14.55
CA ASN A 628 -9.93 8.75 -15.61
C ASN A 628 -9.42 10.11 -15.14
N VAL A 629 -8.11 10.29 -15.13
CA VAL A 629 -7.46 11.46 -14.53
C VAL A 629 -7.30 12.54 -15.59
N ALA A 630 -8.05 13.63 -15.42
CA ALA A 630 -7.98 14.82 -16.25
C ALA A 630 -8.12 16.08 -15.37
N ASP A 631 -7.23 17.05 -15.57
CA ASP A 631 -7.23 18.34 -14.84
C ASP A 631 -8.05 19.38 -15.61
N ILE A 632 -9.37 19.31 -15.44
CA ILE A 632 -10.33 20.14 -16.17
C ILE A 632 -11.11 21.08 -15.26
N ASP A 633 -11.59 22.18 -15.84
CA ASP A 633 -12.55 23.06 -15.21
C ASP A 633 -13.98 22.52 -15.31
N ASN A 634 -14.94 23.24 -14.73
CA ASN A 634 -16.35 22.87 -14.76
C ASN A 634 -17.00 22.99 -16.14
N THR A 635 -16.29 23.53 -17.14
CA THR A 635 -16.73 23.59 -18.54
C THR A 635 -16.24 22.40 -19.36
N GLY A 636 -15.30 21.60 -18.83
CA GLY A 636 -14.65 20.49 -19.53
C GLY A 636 -13.40 20.88 -20.30
N ARG A 637 -12.84 22.06 -20.03
CA ARG A 637 -11.57 22.55 -20.60
C ARG A 637 -10.43 22.24 -19.65
N TRP A 638 -9.26 21.90 -20.20
CA TRP A 638 -8.05 21.73 -19.39
C TRP A 638 -7.66 23.03 -18.66
N ARG A 639 -7.37 22.91 -17.36
CA ARG A 639 -6.88 24.02 -16.53
C ARG A 639 -5.42 24.35 -16.82
N SER A 640 -4.66 23.34 -17.23
CA SER A 640 -3.22 23.37 -17.40
C SER A 640 -2.80 22.70 -18.72
N THR A 641 -1.50 22.51 -18.93
CA THR A 641 -0.96 21.81 -20.10
C THR A 641 -1.53 20.39 -20.19
N ILE A 642 -2.09 20.03 -21.36
CA ILE A 642 -2.54 18.67 -21.62
C ILE A 642 -1.33 17.73 -21.57
N PRO A 643 -1.28 16.76 -20.65
CA PRO A 643 -0.07 15.98 -20.44
C PRO A 643 0.20 14.92 -21.51
N SER A 644 -0.87 14.34 -22.06
CA SER A 644 -0.86 13.32 -23.11
C SER A 644 -2.17 13.39 -23.90
N ASP A 645 -2.19 12.88 -25.13
CA ASP A 645 -3.41 12.65 -25.88
C ASP A 645 -4.25 11.51 -25.30
N HIS A 646 -3.75 10.83 -24.28
CA HIS A 646 -4.52 9.96 -23.40
C HIS A 646 -4.69 10.57 -21.99
N ASN A 647 -5.71 10.11 -21.29
CA ASN A 647 -5.92 10.33 -19.87
C ASN A 647 -5.47 9.07 -19.11
N MET A 648 -4.76 9.26 -18.00
CA MET A 648 -4.40 8.13 -17.13
C MET A 648 -5.66 7.48 -16.58
N ILE A 649 -5.72 6.15 -16.67
CA ILE A 649 -6.75 5.35 -16.01
C ILE A 649 -6.17 4.81 -14.71
N ARG A 650 -6.90 4.95 -13.60
CA ARG A 650 -6.51 4.43 -12.29
C ARG A 650 -7.65 3.67 -11.63
N ALA A 651 -7.31 2.57 -10.95
CA ALA A 651 -8.22 1.79 -10.16
C ALA A 651 -7.58 1.38 -8.82
N GLU A 652 -8.41 1.25 -7.79
CA GLU A 652 -8.04 0.52 -6.57
C GLU A 652 -8.57 -0.90 -6.69
N ILE A 653 -7.74 -1.90 -6.40
CA ILE A 653 -8.12 -3.31 -6.40
C ILE A 653 -7.91 -3.92 -5.01
N LEU A 654 -8.78 -4.84 -4.63
CA LEU A 654 -8.61 -5.62 -3.40
C LEU A 654 -8.11 -7.03 -3.76
N LEU A 655 -6.90 -7.36 -3.31
CA LEU A 655 -6.37 -8.71 -3.48
C LEU A 655 -7.13 -9.68 -2.57
N PRO A 656 -7.65 -10.81 -3.10
CA PRO A 656 -8.45 -11.78 -2.34
C PRO A 656 -7.69 -12.39 -1.17
#